data_AF-A0A6B8WL47-F1
#
_entry.id   AF-A0A6B8WL47-F1
#
_cell.length_a   1.000
_cell.length_b   1.000
_cell.length_c   1.000
_cell.angle_alpha   90.00
_cell.angle_beta   90.00
_cell.angle_gamma   90.00
#
_symmetry.space_group_name_H-M   'P 1'
#
loop_
_entity.id
_entity.type
_entity.pdbx_description
1 polymer ?
#
loop_
_entity_poly.entity_id
_entity_poly.type
_entity_poly.pdbx_seq_one_letter_code
_entity_poly.pdbx_strand_id
1 'polypeptide(L)'
;MSALIHLIAGPPEHGVSEYARLLHHHSGGVFFPVDKHTTPEELPPGPLQVTFTDHLFGPDSDAAVERVLDLSRGRRLSVSFHDIPQEAEGAARFARRTSAYQRLTAAADLVVANSRHEAEFFRTGEGTLPANLEIIPLPLPEAPELGNRTPDEETVGIIGFLYPGKGHSDIVTALTGTGFKIRALGRPSEGHEDLVADLSTQAEELGVGFTVSGYLAEQELWEQMSRIRVPVCAHRHFSASGSLMRWLAAGRKVLVSDGRYPRELAEGWPEQIRLVSPGRWGEEIQRAMAEPDFAETVHTGTTWYWPEVTRAWQAAWASHLSPALVDNDHRTLNPGTAPGVSVIIPYYNDPANLQAVLDGVSRQDFPGHIEVIIADDGSTIAPEPHCSHPLKVVRQADLGFRAAAARNLGAAHATQEILAFLDGDTVPEAGYLRAATSWVTADPRCVVVGRRLHQGREAEWLHQAWVETANLERSDERSWRFIISAVLTCSQELFESSGGFEAEMVGYGGEDWEFGWRLWQQGAIFRHEPAARAHHEDPDWGARITDPVAAITEKNLESMALAPRITHPMARPGATIFDVPDLCVLIPGDVGEAAPGVWEACLSSWLGVVDVQILSNGEVPELFRQDPRVRVEVGGFSAAVRSGARIILELQAPLLRPEGWGELVVRLCALGGYAHLRVGEQQVATFSSTRARALGIDLVGSGAWRVPLPEKLLLEAPLRLEARFAGWEA
;
A
#
# COMPACT_ATOMS: atom_id res chain seq x y z
N MET A 1 -10.86 6.25 0.01
CA MET A 1 -9.52 6.17 0.62
C MET A 1 -8.93 7.57 0.55
N SER A 2 -8.46 8.09 1.67
CA SER A 2 -7.84 9.41 1.80
C SER A 2 -6.33 9.25 1.99
N ALA A 3 -5.59 10.36 1.90
CA ALA A 3 -4.14 10.36 2.01
C ALA A 3 -3.66 9.69 3.31
N LEU A 4 -2.53 8.97 3.24
CA LEU A 4 -1.86 8.42 4.42
C LEU A 4 -1.48 9.53 5.38
N ILE A 5 -1.66 9.28 6.68
CA ILE A 5 -1.29 10.20 7.74
C ILE A 5 -0.11 9.61 8.50
N HIS A 6 1.01 10.35 8.52
CA HIS A 6 2.13 10.06 9.40
C HIS A 6 1.90 10.74 10.75
N LEU A 7 1.58 9.95 11.78
CA LEU A 7 1.48 10.42 13.16
C LEU A 7 2.89 10.48 13.76
N ILE A 8 3.41 11.68 13.94
CA ILE A 8 4.80 11.90 14.36
C ILE A 8 4.80 12.55 15.74
N ALA A 9 5.29 11.81 16.74
CA ALA A 9 5.38 12.27 18.11
C ALA A 9 6.80 12.71 18.48
N GLY A 10 6.90 13.60 19.48
CA GLY A 10 8.17 13.99 20.08
C GLY A 10 8.98 15.04 19.30
N PRO A 11 10.12 15.47 19.88
CA PRO A 11 10.95 16.52 19.32
C PRO A 11 11.76 16.02 18.10
N PRO A 12 12.09 16.89 17.13
CA PRO A 12 12.78 16.49 15.90
C PRO A 12 14.13 15.81 16.12
N GLU A 13 14.81 16.09 17.24
CA GLU A 13 16.15 15.56 17.55
C GLU A 13 16.11 14.15 18.17
N HIS A 14 14.92 13.61 18.47
CA HIS A 14 14.79 12.24 18.96
C HIS A 14 14.85 11.26 17.78
N GLY A 15 15.71 10.23 17.86
CA GLY A 15 16.00 9.36 16.71
C GLY A 15 14.77 8.66 16.10
N VAL A 16 13.77 8.33 16.91
CA VAL A 16 12.48 7.77 16.42
C VAL A 16 11.67 8.83 15.68
N SER A 17 11.65 10.08 16.17
CA SER A 17 10.94 11.19 15.53
C SER A 17 11.65 11.64 14.24
N GLU A 18 12.99 11.62 14.24
CA GLU A 18 13.84 11.82 13.05
C GLU A 18 13.51 10.77 11.98
N TYR A 19 13.51 9.48 12.34
CA TYR A 19 13.14 8.40 11.43
C TYR A 19 11.73 8.60 10.87
N ALA A 20 10.75 8.90 11.72
CA ALA A 20 9.36 9.10 11.29
C ALA A 20 9.22 10.24 10.28
N ARG A 21 9.96 11.34 10.49
CA ARG A 21 10.02 12.50 9.59
C ARG A 21 10.68 12.17 8.26
N LEU A 22 11.77 11.41 8.28
CA LEU A 22 12.46 11.00 7.08
C LEU A 22 11.62 9.98 6.29
N LEU A 23 10.97 9.03 6.96
CA LEU A 23 10.01 8.15 6.32
C LEU A 23 8.93 8.97 5.62
N HIS A 24 8.28 9.93 6.31
CA HIS A 24 7.31 10.86 5.70
C HIS A 24 7.90 11.66 4.52
N HIS A 25 9.13 12.14 4.65
CA HIS A 25 9.82 12.87 3.60
C HIS A 25 9.94 12.02 2.32
N HIS A 26 10.35 10.76 2.45
CA HIS A 26 10.55 9.87 1.31
C HIS A 26 9.27 9.19 0.82
N SER A 27 8.29 8.92 1.69
CA SER A 27 7.03 8.25 1.34
C SER A 27 5.92 9.18 0.86
N GLY A 28 5.92 10.44 1.31
CA GLY A 28 4.81 11.36 1.10
C GLY A 28 3.71 11.23 2.17
N GLY A 29 2.49 11.64 1.84
CA GLY A 29 1.38 11.68 2.79
C GLY A 29 1.34 12.93 3.67
N VAL A 30 0.35 12.97 4.56
CA VAL A 30 0.07 14.09 5.47
C VAL A 30 0.91 13.95 6.73
N PHE A 31 1.70 14.98 7.02
CA PHE A 31 2.41 15.11 8.29
C PHE A 31 1.42 15.54 9.38
N PHE A 32 1.28 14.75 10.44
CA PHE A 32 0.44 15.12 11.59
C PHE A 32 1.23 15.00 12.91
N PRO A 33 1.57 16.14 13.56
CA PRO A 33 2.32 16.12 14.81
C PRO A 33 1.43 15.72 16.00
N VAL A 34 1.99 14.96 16.93
CA VAL A 34 1.30 14.52 18.16
C VAL A 34 2.14 14.87 19.39
N ASP A 35 1.51 15.47 20.39
CA ASP A 35 2.13 15.75 21.69
C ASP A 35 1.75 14.68 22.71
N LYS A 36 2.73 14.16 23.47
CA LYS A 36 2.54 13.09 24.46
C LYS A 36 1.53 13.43 25.59
N HIS A 37 1.14 14.70 25.73
CA HIS A 37 0.21 15.20 26.74
C HIS A 37 -1.18 15.59 26.20
N THR A 38 -1.35 15.75 24.87
CA THR A 38 -2.64 16.23 24.30
C THR A 38 -3.13 15.37 23.16
N THR A 39 -4.33 14.79 23.28
CA THR A 39 -5.00 14.09 22.18
C THR A 39 -5.57 15.11 21.18
N PRO A 40 -5.29 14.98 19.86
CA PRO A 40 -5.89 15.86 18.86
C PRO A 40 -7.42 15.72 18.85
N GLU A 41 -8.13 16.85 18.69
CA GLU A 41 -9.60 16.88 18.65
C GLU A 41 -10.15 16.18 17.39
N GLU A 42 -9.46 16.29 16.26
CA GLU A 42 -9.86 15.65 15.00
C GLU A 42 -8.63 15.28 14.15
N LEU A 43 -8.63 14.06 13.61
CA LEU A 43 -7.64 13.60 12.63
C LEU A 43 -8.24 13.65 11.23
N PRO A 44 -7.50 14.10 10.19
CA PRO A 44 -7.94 13.96 8.81
C PRO A 44 -8.40 12.52 8.53
N PRO A 45 -9.39 12.26 7.69
CA PRO A 45 -9.75 10.89 7.34
C PRO A 45 -8.54 10.21 6.69
N GLY A 46 -8.29 8.93 6.96
CA GLY A 46 -7.26 8.15 6.27
C GLY A 46 -6.54 7.10 7.10
N PRO A 47 -5.75 6.24 6.42
CA PRO A 47 -4.87 5.30 7.08
C PRO A 47 -3.79 6.01 7.90
N LEU A 48 -3.29 5.34 8.93
CA LEU A 48 -2.28 5.87 9.84
C LEU A 48 -0.97 5.07 9.72
N GLN A 49 0.14 5.77 9.62
CA GLN A 49 1.49 5.25 9.85
C GLN A 49 2.01 5.82 11.18
N VAL A 50 2.45 4.94 12.07
CA VAL A 50 3.02 5.29 13.37
C VAL A 50 4.40 4.69 13.51
N THR A 51 5.41 5.54 13.70
CA THR A 51 6.73 5.11 14.15
C THR A 51 6.73 5.14 15.69
N PHE A 52 6.72 3.97 16.33
CA PHE A 52 6.34 3.81 17.72
C PHE A 52 7.52 3.54 18.67
N THR A 53 7.50 4.27 19.78
CA THR A 53 8.12 3.94 21.07
C THR A 53 7.19 4.51 22.15
N ASP A 54 6.97 3.77 23.23
CA ASP A 54 6.06 4.14 24.30
C ASP A 54 6.39 5.50 24.94
N HIS A 55 7.68 5.82 25.07
CA HIS A 55 8.16 7.08 25.65
C HIS A 55 7.67 8.36 24.94
N LEU A 56 7.31 8.27 23.65
CA LEU A 56 6.83 9.41 22.87
C LEU A 56 5.31 9.57 22.88
N PHE A 57 4.56 8.52 23.23
CA PHE A 57 3.10 8.50 23.09
C PHE A 57 2.37 8.52 24.44
N GLY A 58 3.02 8.18 25.56
CA GLY A 58 2.39 8.21 26.86
C GLY A 58 3.36 8.20 28.04
N PRO A 59 2.86 8.38 29.27
CA PRO A 59 3.66 8.30 30.49
C PRO A 59 4.16 6.87 30.80
N ASP A 60 3.48 5.86 30.26
CA ASP A 60 3.85 4.45 30.33
C ASP A 60 3.39 3.70 29.06
N SER A 61 3.81 2.44 28.94
CA SER A 61 3.54 1.59 27.79
C SER A 61 2.06 1.31 27.55
N ASP A 62 1.25 1.18 28.60
CA ASP A 62 -0.17 0.89 28.44
C ASP A 62 -0.92 2.13 27.97
N ALA A 63 -0.67 3.28 28.59
CA ALA A 63 -1.25 4.55 28.18
C ALA A 63 -0.82 4.95 26.76
N ALA A 64 0.43 4.70 26.38
CA ALA A 64 0.94 4.94 25.04
C ALA A 64 0.20 4.10 23.98
N VAL A 65 0.02 2.80 24.24
CA VAL A 65 -0.66 1.90 23.30
C VAL A 65 -2.15 2.20 23.21
N GLU A 66 -2.86 2.37 24.33
CA GLU A 66 -4.29 2.74 24.32
C GLU A 66 -4.53 3.99 23.48
N ARG A 67 -3.65 4.99 23.62
CA ARG A 67 -3.74 6.22 22.85
C ARG A 67 -3.60 5.99 21.34
N VAL A 68 -2.66 5.14 20.90
CA VAL A 68 -2.54 4.82 19.46
C VAL A 68 -3.77 4.07 18.96
N LEU A 69 -4.29 3.12 19.75
CA LEU A 69 -5.51 2.36 19.41
C LEU A 69 -6.75 3.26 19.31
N ASP A 70 -6.89 4.23 20.20
CA ASP A 70 -7.97 5.22 20.16
C ASP A 70 -7.88 6.09 18.90
N LEU A 71 -6.68 6.56 18.55
CA LEU A 71 -6.45 7.37 17.34
C LEU A 71 -6.68 6.55 16.06
N SER A 72 -6.42 5.24 16.09
CA SER A 72 -6.58 4.34 14.93
C SER A 72 -7.94 3.68 14.82
N ARG A 73 -8.88 3.96 15.73
CA ARG A 73 -10.21 3.34 15.70
C ARG A 73 -10.91 3.59 14.35
N GLY A 74 -11.34 2.51 13.70
CA GLY A 74 -12.00 2.56 12.38
C GLY A 74 -11.08 2.93 11.22
N ARG A 75 -9.75 2.88 11.41
CA ARG A 75 -8.74 3.23 10.42
C ARG A 75 -7.76 2.08 10.25
N ARG A 76 -7.19 1.98 9.06
CA ARG A 76 -6.04 1.10 8.82
C ARG A 76 -4.80 1.66 9.54
N LEU A 77 -4.00 0.79 10.13
CA LEU A 77 -2.86 1.13 10.97
C LEU A 77 -1.60 0.37 10.54
N SER A 78 -0.54 1.10 10.21
CA SER A 78 0.83 0.59 10.13
C SER A 78 1.64 1.07 11.32
N VAL A 79 2.40 0.17 11.93
CA VAL A 79 3.27 0.47 13.09
C VAL A 79 4.70 0.00 12.81
N SER A 80 5.65 0.92 12.87
CA SER A 80 7.09 0.61 12.84
C SER A 80 7.67 0.75 14.24
N PHE A 81 8.16 -0.34 14.82
CA PHE A 81 8.74 -0.33 16.16
C PHE A 81 10.23 0.01 16.12
N HIS A 82 10.69 0.91 16.98
CA HIS A 82 12.11 1.33 17.04
C HIS A 82 12.78 1.15 18.41
N ASP A 83 12.02 0.71 19.40
CA ASP A 83 12.49 0.45 20.76
C ASP A 83 11.74 -0.76 21.33
N ILE A 84 12.24 -1.96 21.00
CA ILE A 84 11.63 -3.24 21.39
C ILE A 84 11.95 -3.54 22.86
N PRO A 85 10.96 -3.98 23.67
CA PRO A 85 11.18 -4.30 25.08
C PRO A 85 12.22 -5.41 25.30
N GLN A 86 13.02 -5.27 26.35
CA GLN A 86 14.10 -6.20 26.67
C GLN A 86 14.08 -6.65 28.13
N GLU A 87 14.50 -7.88 28.39
CA GLU A 87 14.55 -8.46 29.74
C GLU A 87 15.47 -7.67 30.70
N ALA A 88 16.52 -7.04 30.15
CA ALA A 88 17.50 -6.25 30.90
C ALA A 88 16.88 -4.99 31.57
N GLU A 89 15.68 -4.57 31.15
CA GLU A 89 14.95 -3.45 31.75
C GLU A 89 14.29 -3.80 33.09
N GLY A 90 14.32 -5.08 33.48
CA GLY A 90 13.71 -5.61 34.70
C GLY A 90 12.35 -6.27 34.44
N ALA A 91 12.10 -7.39 35.13
CA ALA A 91 10.99 -8.31 34.84
C ALA A 91 9.60 -7.63 34.80
N ALA A 92 9.31 -6.73 35.75
CA ALA A 92 8.02 -6.04 35.80
C ALA A 92 7.82 -5.05 34.64
N ARG A 93 8.87 -4.29 34.29
CA ARG A 93 8.83 -3.34 33.16
C ARG A 93 8.73 -4.09 31.83
N PHE A 94 9.54 -5.14 31.66
CA PHE A 94 9.52 -6.00 30.50
C PHE A 94 8.13 -6.61 30.28
N ALA A 95 7.54 -7.25 31.30
CA ALA A 95 6.21 -7.86 31.18
C ALA A 95 5.12 -6.87 30.76
N ARG A 96 5.12 -5.66 31.36
CA ARG A 96 4.15 -4.61 31.01
C ARG A 96 4.31 -4.12 29.57
N ARG A 97 5.55 -3.77 29.16
CA ARG A 97 5.82 -3.33 27.79
C ARG A 97 5.49 -4.42 26.78
N THR A 98 5.81 -5.68 27.09
CA THR A 98 5.49 -6.83 26.23
C THR A 98 4.00 -6.98 25.99
N SER A 99 3.18 -6.92 27.05
CA SER A 99 1.73 -6.99 26.89
C SER A 99 1.20 -5.82 26.03
N ALA A 100 1.67 -4.60 26.27
CA ALA A 100 1.26 -3.43 25.51
C ALA A 100 1.63 -3.55 24.02
N TYR A 101 2.88 -3.90 23.70
CA TYR A 101 3.35 -4.01 22.31
C TYR A 101 2.62 -5.12 21.56
N GLN A 102 2.34 -6.26 22.21
CA GLN A 102 1.55 -7.34 21.60
C GLN A 102 0.11 -6.92 21.27
N ARG A 103 -0.53 -6.10 22.13
CA ARG A 103 -1.86 -5.53 21.83
C ARG A 103 -1.84 -4.62 20.62
N LEU A 104 -0.81 -3.77 20.51
CA LEU A 104 -0.65 -2.89 19.34
C LEU A 104 -0.39 -3.69 18.05
N THR A 105 0.48 -4.70 18.11
CA THR A 105 0.76 -5.61 16.99
C THR A 105 -0.50 -6.35 16.51
N ALA A 106 -1.36 -6.80 17.42
CA ALA A 106 -2.60 -7.49 17.08
C ALA A 106 -3.63 -6.57 16.40
N ALA A 107 -3.58 -5.27 16.66
CA ALA A 107 -4.50 -4.28 16.09
C ALA A 107 -3.99 -3.64 14.78
N ALA A 108 -2.69 -3.75 14.48
CA ALA A 108 -2.10 -3.17 13.28
C ALA A 108 -2.32 -4.06 12.05
N ASP A 109 -2.56 -3.44 10.89
CA ASP A 109 -2.62 -4.13 9.60
C ASP A 109 -1.23 -4.47 9.05
N LEU A 110 -0.23 -3.64 9.40
CA LEU A 110 1.19 -3.86 9.09
C LEU A 110 2.04 -3.53 10.32
N VAL A 111 2.90 -4.46 10.71
CA VAL A 111 3.92 -4.29 11.74
C VAL A 111 5.30 -4.34 11.08
N VAL A 112 6.18 -3.41 11.42
CA VAL A 112 7.55 -3.37 10.92
C VAL A 112 8.55 -3.47 12.06
N ALA A 113 9.46 -4.42 11.94
CA ALA A 113 10.66 -4.55 12.77
C ALA A 113 11.92 -4.26 11.93
N ASN A 114 12.99 -3.76 12.56
CA ASN A 114 14.19 -3.33 11.81
C ASN A 114 15.21 -4.45 11.62
N SER A 115 14.95 -5.65 12.14
CA SER A 115 15.84 -6.80 12.06
C SER A 115 15.11 -8.10 12.39
N ARG A 116 15.70 -9.23 11.99
CA ARG A 116 15.26 -10.57 12.42
C ARG A 116 15.37 -10.71 13.93
N HIS A 117 16.40 -10.13 14.55
CA HIS A 117 16.52 -10.12 16.00
C HIS A 117 15.31 -9.45 16.69
N GLU A 118 14.87 -8.30 16.19
CA GLU A 118 13.70 -7.60 16.73
C GLU A 118 12.40 -8.35 16.45
N ALA A 119 12.26 -8.94 15.25
CA ALA A 119 11.08 -9.70 14.88
C ALA A 119 10.80 -10.88 15.83
N GLU A 120 11.85 -11.53 16.34
CA GLU A 120 11.73 -12.65 17.29
C GLU A 120 10.96 -12.31 18.57
N PHE A 121 10.94 -11.03 18.98
CA PHE A 121 10.13 -10.57 20.12
C PHE A 121 8.63 -10.80 19.92
N PHE A 122 8.15 -10.76 18.67
CA PHE A 122 6.73 -10.86 18.34
C PHE A 122 6.25 -12.28 18.04
N ARG A 123 7.08 -13.30 18.28
CA ARG A 123 6.66 -14.70 18.07
C ARG A 123 5.42 -15.04 18.90
N THR A 124 4.48 -15.73 18.26
CA THR A 124 3.29 -16.27 18.90
C THR A 124 3.64 -17.44 19.81
N GLY A 125 2.69 -17.89 20.62
CA GLY A 125 2.85 -19.10 21.46
C GLY A 125 3.16 -20.38 20.67
N GLU A 126 2.92 -20.39 19.35
CA GLU A 126 3.26 -21.49 18.44
C GLU A 126 4.67 -21.37 17.83
N GLY A 127 5.40 -20.30 18.18
CA GLY A 127 6.75 -20.04 17.70
C GLY A 127 6.81 -19.46 16.28
N THR A 128 5.70 -19.02 15.71
CA THR A 128 5.62 -18.38 14.38
C THR A 128 5.62 -16.85 14.50
N LEU A 129 6.08 -16.15 13.47
CA LEU A 129 5.94 -14.69 13.37
C LEU A 129 4.50 -14.31 12.98
N PRO A 130 4.00 -13.14 13.41
CA PRO A 130 2.71 -12.62 12.94
C PRO A 130 2.70 -12.47 11.42
N ALA A 131 1.59 -12.84 10.77
CA ALA A 131 1.45 -12.77 9.31
C ALA A 131 1.45 -11.33 8.75
N ASN A 132 1.24 -10.34 9.63
CA ASN A 132 1.29 -8.91 9.34
C ASN A 132 2.63 -8.26 9.69
N LEU A 133 3.66 -9.03 10.06
CA LEU A 133 4.98 -8.52 10.42
C LEU A 133 5.95 -8.60 9.25
N GLU A 134 6.58 -7.47 8.95
CA GLU A 134 7.62 -7.31 7.94
C GLU A 134 8.95 -6.86 8.57
N ILE A 135 10.05 -7.29 7.96
CA ILE A 135 11.41 -6.93 8.41
C ILE A 135 12.01 -5.95 7.42
N ILE A 136 12.12 -4.68 7.82
CA ILE A 136 12.66 -3.61 6.98
C ILE A 136 13.81 -2.95 7.74
N PRO A 137 15.08 -3.16 7.32
CA PRO A 137 16.25 -2.60 7.99
C PRO A 137 16.20 -1.08 8.12
N LEU A 138 16.94 -0.56 9.12
CA LEU A 138 17.21 0.87 9.19
C LEU A 138 18.00 1.34 7.96
N PRO A 139 17.70 2.53 7.43
CA PRO A 139 18.44 3.10 6.33
C PRO A 139 19.85 3.54 6.77
N LEU A 140 20.80 3.44 5.86
CA LEU A 140 22.03 4.21 5.93
C LEU A 140 21.68 5.69 5.68
N PRO A 141 22.04 6.61 6.59
CA PRO A 141 21.88 8.04 6.33
C PRO A 141 22.80 8.50 5.20
N GLU A 142 22.43 9.56 4.49
CA GLU A 142 23.28 10.16 3.47
C GLU A 142 24.51 10.82 4.13
N ALA A 143 25.69 10.30 3.83
CA ALA A 143 26.95 10.86 4.31
C ALA A 143 27.43 11.94 3.33
N PRO A 144 27.82 13.14 3.80
CA PRO A 144 28.38 14.17 2.93
C PRO A 144 29.77 13.77 2.40
N GLU A 145 30.18 14.36 1.28
CA GLU A 145 31.56 14.24 0.80
C GLU A 145 32.52 15.01 1.73
N LEU A 146 33.22 14.30 2.61
CA LEU A 146 34.11 14.91 3.61
C LEU A 146 35.57 15.08 3.12
N GLY A 147 35.89 14.56 1.93
CA GLY A 147 37.26 14.47 1.40
C GLY A 147 38.16 13.50 2.18
N ASN A 148 39.36 13.22 1.66
CA ASN A 148 40.35 12.40 2.36
C ASN A 148 40.98 13.21 3.51
N ARG A 149 40.37 13.10 4.70
CA ARG A 149 40.91 13.66 5.94
C ARG A 149 41.69 12.58 6.68
N THR A 150 42.90 12.91 7.14
CA THR A 150 43.69 12.02 7.99
C THR A 150 43.06 11.98 9.40
N PRO A 151 42.67 10.80 9.92
CA PRO A 151 42.17 10.67 11.28
C PRO A 151 43.22 11.10 12.31
N ASP A 152 42.76 11.60 13.46
CA ASP A 152 43.63 11.94 14.58
C ASP A 152 44.24 10.66 15.16
N GLU A 153 45.57 10.61 15.24
CA GLU A 153 46.30 9.48 15.80
C GLU A 153 45.80 9.19 17.24
N GLU A 154 45.75 7.90 17.63
CA GLU A 154 45.39 7.44 18.97
C GLU A 154 43.92 7.67 19.41
N THR A 155 43.01 8.02 18.50
CA THR A 155 41.63 8.40 18.86
C THR A 155 40.61 7.26 18.71
N VAL A 156 39.88 6.97 19.79
CA VAL A 156 38.72 6.06 19.85
C VAL A 156 37.43 6.87 19.92
N GLY A 157 36.49 6.64 19.01
CA GLY A 157 35.27 7.45 18.91
C GLY A 157 34.01 6.65 19.24
N ILE A 158 33.14 7.23 20.08
CA ILE A 158 31.81 6.70 20.40
C ILE A 158 30.79 7.80 20.10
N ILE A 159 29.69 7.48 19.41
CA ILE A 159 28.68 8.47 19.02
C ILE A 159 27.31 8.22 19.65
N GLY A 160 26.55 9.29 19.84
CA GLY A 160 25.19 9.29 20.36
C GLY A 160 25.11 9.70 21.84
N PHE A 161 23.91 9.58 22.41
CA PHE A 161 23.66 10.00 23.79
C PHE A 161 24.50 9.24 24.82
N LEU A 162 24.94 9.93 25.87
CA LEU A 162 25.61 9.33 27.01
C LEU A 162 24.57 8.90 28.04
N TYR A 163 24.53 7.59 28.33
CA TYR A 163 23.68 6.98 29.36
C TYR A 163 24.31 5.66 29.85
N PRO A 164 23.88 5.14 31.02
CA PRO A 164 24.40 3.88 31.57
C PRO A 164 24.22 2.71 30.58
N GLY A 165 25.28 1.96 30.33
CA GLY A 165 25.26 0.81 29.40
C GLY A 165 25.56 1.16 27.94
N LYS A 166 25.71 2.44 27.55
CA LYS A 166 26.19 2.85 26.21
C LYS A 166 27.62 2.36 25.91
N GLY A 167 28.38 2.02 26.95
CA GLY A 167 29.71 1.40 26.85
C GLY A 167 30.88 2.34 27.15
N HIS A 168 30.64 3.65 27.39
CA HIS A 168 31.71 4.61 27.67
C HIS A 168 32.62 4.18 28.83
N SER A 169 32.05 3.83 29.99
CA SER A 169 32.82 3.34 31.16
C SER A 169 33.61 2.05 30.85
N ASP A 170 33.01 1.13 30.09
CA ASP A 170 33.66 -0.13 29.71
C ASP A 170 34.90 0.15 28.82
N ILE A 171 34.79 1.12 27.90
CA ILE A 171 35.90 1.55 27.03
C ILE A 171 36.94 2.36 27.79
N VAL A 172 36.55 3.27 28.69
CA VAL A 172 37.49 3.99 29.59
C VAL A 172 38.35 2.98 30.34
N THR A 173 37.73 1.97 30.94
CA THR A 173 38.44 0.90 31.66
C THR A 173 39.37 0.13 30.73
N ALA A 174 38.91 -0.24 29.54
CA ALA A 174 39.67 -1.02 28.57
C ALA A 174 40.91 -0.31 28.01
N LEU A 175 40.95 1.04 28.06
CA LEU A 175 42.05 1.84 27.52
C LEU A 175 43.12 2.21 28.56
N THR A 176 42.97 1.78 29.82
CA THR A 176 43.94 2.03 30.90
C THR A 176 45.35 1.61 30.47
N GLY A 177 46.32 2.52 30.57
CA GLY A 177 47.73 2.26 30.24
C GLY A 177 48.05 2.11 28.74
N THR A 178 47.11 2.37 27.83
CA THR A 178 47.34 2.27 26.38
C THR A 178 47.88 3.55 25.73
N GLY A 179 47.64 4.71 26.36
CA GLY A 179 47.93 6.04 25.79
C GLY A 179 46.85 6.58 24.84
N PHE A 180 45.87 5.76 24.46
CA PHE A 180 44.77 6.15 23.57
C PHE A 180 43.75 7.05 24.27
N LYS A 181 43.00 7.81 23.47
CA LYS A 181 42.04 8.82 23.95
C LYS A 181 40.65 8.56 23.41
N ILE A 182 39.63 8.85 24.20
CA ILE A 182 38.22 8.70 23.85
C ILE A 182 37.63 10.06 23.48
N ARG A 183 36.94 10.10 22.35
CA ARG A 183 36.03 11.19 21.97
C ARG A 183 34.59 10.68 21.96
N ALA A 184 33.80 11.12 22.93
CA ALA A 184 32.37 10.91 22.97
C ALA A 184 31.67 12.03 22.18
N LEU A 185 31.15 11.70 21.00
CA LEU A 185 30.44 12.61 20.11
C LEU A 185 28.94 12.59 20.42
N GLY A 186 28.53 13.38 21.41
CA GLY A 186 27.14 13.49 21.83
C GLY A 186 26.94 14.20 23.17
N ARG A 187 25.67 14.38 23.53
CA ARG A 187 25.23 14.96 24.82
C ARG A 187 24.73 13.86 25.78
N PRO A 188 24.70 14.07 27.11
CA PRO A 188 23.98 13.19 28.01
C PRO A 188 22.50 13.10 27.63
N SER A 189 21.90 11.93 27.79
CA SER A 189 20.44 11.79 27.73
C SER A 189 19.79 12.47 28.93
N GLU A 190 18.52 12.87 28.78
CA GLU A 190 17.73 13.48 29.84
C GLU A 190 17.75 12.62 31.13
N GLY A 191 18.10 13.24 32.27
CA GLY A 191 18.19 12.57 33.57
C GLY A 191 19.52 11.85 33.82
N HIS A 192 20.51 12.00 32.94
CA HIS A 192 21.84 11.41 33.06
C HIS A 192 22.96 12.46 32.89
N GLU A 193 22.70 13.72 33.24
CA GLU A 193 23.64 14.83 33.12
C GLU A 193 24.92 14.63 33.95
N ASP A 194 24.78 14.06 35.15
CA ASP A 194 25.89 13.78 36.08
C ASP A 194 26.88 12.72 35.53
N LEU A 195 26.42 11.87 34.61
CA LEU A 195 27.24 10.80 34.03
C LEU A 195 28.49 11.33 33.31
N VAL A 196 28.43 12.55 32.78
CA VAL A 196 29.61 13.18 32.14
C VAL A 196 30.72 13.39 33.16
N ALA A 197 30.37 13.90 34.34
CA ALA A 197 31.34 14.16 35.42
C ALA A 197 31.91 12.85 35.98
N ASP A 198 31.06 11.83 36.13
CA ASP A 198 31.48 10.50 36.58
C ASP A 198 32.48 9.85 35.61
N LEU A 199 32.18 9.90 34.30
CA LEU A 199 33.06 9.34 33.26
C LEU A 199 34.38 10.11 33.15
N SER A 200 34.34 11.44 33.28
CA SER A 200 35.55 12.27 33.30
C SER A 200 36.43 11.94 34.51
N THR A 201 35.84 11.82 35.70
CA THR A 201 36.57 11.45 36.92
C THR A 201 37.21 10.07 36.79
N GLN A 202 36.44 9.09 36.32
CA GLN A 202 36.93 7.74 36.07
C GLN A 202 38.10 7.73 35.07
N ALA A 203 38.01 8.50 33.99
CA ALA A 203 39.04 8.58 32.98
C ALA A 203 40.33 9.24 33.52
N GLU A 204 40.20 10.30 34.33
CA GLU A 204 41.34 10.94 35.01
C GLU A 204 42.05 9.98 35.98
N GLU A 205 41.30 9.25 36.80
CA GLU A 205 41.85 8.26 37.74
C GLU A 205 42.62 7.13 37.03
N LEU A 206 42.16 6.73 35.85
CA LEU A 206 42.76 5.67 35.03
C LEU A 206 43.80 6.19 34.02
N GLY A 207 44.04 7.52 33.99
CA GLY A 207 45.00 8.15 33.07
C GLY A 207 44.62 8.06 31.59
N VAL A 208 43.32 8.02 31.28
CA VAL A 208 42.78 7.96 29.92
C VAL A 208 42.25 9.33 29.50
N GLY A 209 42.66 9.83 28.33
CA GLY A 209 42.10 11.09 27.82
C GLY A 209 40.64 10.92 27.41
N PHE A 210 39.73 11.71 27.97
CA PHE A 210 38.30 11.63 27.66
C PHE A 210 37.72 13.03 27.37
N THR A 211 37.08 13.19 26.22
CA THR A 211 36.42 14.44 25.83
C THR A 211 35.00 14.19 25.35
N VAL A 212 34.07 15.05 25.77
CA VAL A 212 32.67 15.03 25.34
C VAL A 212 32.40 16.26 24.49
N SER A 213 31.83 16.08 23.30
CA SER A 213 31.55 17.20 22.38
C SER A 213 30.31 18.01 22.76
N GLY A 214 29.36 17.39 23.47
CA GLY A 214 28.00 17.92 23.58
C GLY A 214 27.22 17.71 22.28
N TYR A 215 26.17 18.52 22.08
CA TYR A 215 25.38 18.49 20.85
C TYR A 215 26.22 19.00 19.67
N LEU A 216 26.27 18.22 18.60
CA LEU A 216 26.89 18.58 17.33
C LEU A 216 25.81 18.72 16.27
N ALA A 217 25.86 19.78 15.48
CA ALA A 217 25.07 19.87 14.26
C ALA A 217 25.49 18.76 13.28
N GLU A 218 24.61 18.37 12.37
CA GLU A 218 24.82 17.21 11.50
C GLU A 218 26.13 17.27 10.70
N GLN A 219 26.40 18.39 10.04
CA GLN A 219 27.64 18.56 9.28
C GLN A 219 28.89 18.47 10.16
N GLU A 220 28.84 19.05 11.36
CA GLU A 220 29.95 18.98 12.32
C GLU A 220 30.14 17.57 12.88
N LEU A 221 29.06 16.82 13.11
CA LEU A 221 29.12 15.43 13.53
C LEU A 221 29.86 14.58 12.49
N TRP A 222 29.51 14.72 11.20
CA TRP A 222 30.20 14.05 10.10
C TRP A 222 31.69 14.40 10.05
N GLU A 223 32.01 15.69 10.22
CA GLU A 223 33.41 16.12 10.29
C GLU A 223 34.17 15.50 11.47
N GLN A 224 33.59 15.49 12.67
CA GLN A 224 34.23 14.89 13.84
C GLN A 224 34.36 13.37 13.69
N MET A 225 33.37 12.69 13.09
CA MET A 225 33.44 11.27 12.79
C MET A 225 34.62 10.95 11.85
N SER A 226 34.88 11.77 10.84
CA SER A 226 36.01 11.56 9.92
C SER A 226 37.38 11.59 10.63
N ARG A 227 37.48 12.31 11.76
CA ARG A 227 38.71 12.45 12.56
C ARG A 227 38.94 11.30 13.53
N ILE A 228 37.96 10.41 13.74
CA ILE A 228 38.13 9.25 14.62
C ILE A 228 38.99 8.20 13.93
N ARG A 229 40.00 7.65 14.62
CA ARG A 229 40.84 6.56 14.10
C ARG A 229 40.17 5.20 14.27
N VAL A 230 39.66 4.89 15.47
CA VAL A 230 38.94 3.63 15.76
C VAL A 230 37.51 3.91 16.24
N PRO A 231 36.50 3.76 15.37
CA PRO A 231 35.09 3.80 15.75
C PRO A 231 34.69 2.61 16.63
N VAL A 232 33.93 2.90 17.70
CA VAL A 232 33.45 1.90 18.66
C VAL A 232 31.95 2.06 18.93
N CYS A 233 31.23 0.94 18.86
CA CYS A 233 29.88 0.77 19.35
C CYS A 233 29.88 -0.29 20.46
N ALA A 234 30.14 0.14 21.69
CA ALA A 234 30.26 -0.73 22.87
C ALA A 234 28.96 -0.93 23.65
N HIS A 235 27.82 -0.63 23.03
CA HIS A 235 26.53 -0.75 23.69
C HIS A 235 26.24 -2.22 23.99
N ARG A 236 25.70 -2.51 25.19
CA ARG A 236 25.45 -3.90 25.62
C ARG A 236 24.23 -4.51 24.93
N HIS A 237 23.26 -3.69 24.52
CA HIS A 237 22.02 -4.14 23.92
C HIS A 237 21.74 -3.36 22.64
N PHE A 238 21.72 -4.03 21.49
CA PHE A 238 21.41 -3.35 20.23
C PHE A 238 19.99 -3.65 19.77
N SER A 239 19.24 -2.59 19.55
CA SER A 239 18.01 -2.55 18.74
C SER A 239 18.13 -1.27 17.90
N ALA A 240 17.84 -1.36 16.60
CA ALA A 240 17.74 -0.22 15.68
C ALA A 240 18.81 0.88 15.90
N SER A 241 20.11 0.55 15.79
CA SER A 241 21.19 1.47 16.21
C SER A 241 21.56 2.51 15.15
N GLY A 242 20.99 3.72 15.27
CA GLY A 242 21.36 4.87 14.43
C GLY A 242 22.83 5.29 14.54
N SER A 243 23.52 4.97 15.65
CA SER A 243 24.96 5.21 15.81
C SER A 243 25.78 4.29 14.91
N LEU A 244 25.40 3.02 14.83
CA LEU A 244 26.09 2.05 13.98
C LEU A 244 25.85 2.37 12.50
N MET A 245 24.62 2.69 12.12
CA MET A 245 24.27 3.06 10.74
C MET A 245 25.05 4.28 10.24
N ARG A 246 25.26 5.30 11.09
CA ARG A 246 26.07 6.49 10.73
C ARG A 246 27.54 6.11 10.46
N TRP A 247 28.13 5.22 11.26
CA TRP A 247 29.49 4.74 10.98
C TRP A 247 29.58 3.96 9.67
N LEU A 248 28.60 3.11 9.41
CA LEU A 248 28.53 2.34 8.17
C LEU A 248 28.35 3.24 6.95
N ALA A 249 27.49 4.26 7.04
CA ALA A 249 27.26 5.25 5.99
C ALA A 249 28.51 6.09 5.70
N ALA A 250 29.31 6.42 6.72
CA ALA A 250 30.64 7.03 6.53
C ALA A 250 31.68 6.06 5.94
N GLY A 251 31.29 4.83 5.58
CA GLY A 251 32.15 3.76 5.08
C GLY A 251 33.20 3.31 6.09
N ARG A 252 33.02 3.56 7.39
CA ARG A 252 34.05 3.25 8.39
C ARG A 252 33.98 1.80 8.83
N LYS A 253 35.14 1.19 9.09
CA LYS A 253 35.22 -0.03 9.91
C LYS A 253 34.98 0.33 11.37
N VAL A 254 34.23 -0.51 12.08
CA VAL A 254 33.74 -0.25 13.43
C VAL A 254 33.82 -1.50 14.29
N LEU A 255 34.31 -1.33 15.52
CA LEU A 255 34.27 -2.37 16.54
C LEU A 255 32.92 -2.35 17.24
N VAL A 256 32.22 -3.48 17.30
CA VAL A 256 30.85 -3.58 17.82
C VAL A 256 30.77 -4.70 18.85
N SER A 257 30.07 -4.51 19.98
CA SER A 257 29.85 -5.59 20.95
C SER A 257 29.22 -6.81 20.25
N ASP A 258 29.72 -8.01 20.56
CA ASP A 258 29.14 -9.24 20.02
C ASP A 258 27.73 -9.49 20.60
N GLY A 259 26.75 -9.67 19.72
CA GLY A 259 25.35 -9.88 20.06
C GLY A 259 24.52 -10.31 18.85
N ARG A 260 23.25 -10.69 19.05
CA ARG A 260 22.38 -11.20 17.97
C ARG A 260 22.19 -10.18 16.84
N TYR A 261 21.83 -8.94 17.16
CA TYR A 261 21.65 -7.88 16.18
C TYR A 261 22.96 -7.48 15.46
N PRO A 262 24.09 -7.24 16.16
CA PRO A 262 25.37 -6.99 15.49
C PRO A 262 25.84 -8.12 14.57
N ARG A 263 25.61 -9.39 14.95
CA ARG A 263 25.89 -10.56 14.09
C ARG A 263 25.05 -10.54 12.82
N GLU A 264 23.76 -10.25 12.94
CA GLU A 264 22.86 -10.10 11.79
C GLU A 264 23.34 -9.00 10.84
N LEU A 265 23.71 -7.83 11.36
CA LEU A 265 24.27 -6.76 10.53
C LEU A 265 25.62 -7.15 9.91
N ALA A 266 26.49 -7.84 10.65
CA ALA A 266 27.80 -8.26 10.13
C ALA A 266 27.68 -9.17 8.89
N GLU A 267 26.56 -9.84 8.68
CA GLU A 267 26.29 -10.59 7.42
C GLU A 267 26.21 -9.66 6.21
N GLY A 268 25.63 -8.45 6.37
CA GLY A 268 25.51 -7.44 5.31
C GLY A 268 26.74 -6.53 5.17
N TRP A 269 27.53 -6.39 6.24
CA TRP A 269 28.71 -5.53 6.31
C TRP A 269 29.95 -6.25 6.88
N PRO A 270 30.37 -7.40 6.31
CA PRO A 270 31.41 -8.25 6.90
C PRO A 270 32.80 -7.58 6.96
N GLU A 271 33.07 -6.63 6.08
CA GLU A 271 34.35 -5.90 6.06
C GLU A 271 34.36 -4.68 6.99
N GLN A 272 33.19 -4.13 7.33
CA GLN A 272 33.07 -2.94 8.18
C GLN A 272 32.79 -3.29 9.65
N ILE A 273 32.06 -4.38 9.93
CA ILE A 273 31.69 -4.73 11.31
C ILE A 273 32.66 -5.78 11.85
N ARG A 274 33.42 -5.41 12.87
CA ARG A 274 34.22 -6.36 13.67
C ARG A 274 33.59 -6.55 15.04
N LEU A 275 33.15 -7.78 15.32
CA LEU A 275 32.53 -8.14 16.58
C LEU A 275 33.57 -8.29 17.68
N VAL A 276 33.27 -7.73 18.86
CA VAL A 276 34.13 -7.77 20.04
C VAL A 276 33.43 -8.53 21.15
N SER A 277 34.01 -9.67 21.54
CA SER A 277 33.52 -10.45 22.68
C SER A 277 33.69 -9.67 23.99
N PRO A 278 32.79 -9.88 24.98
CA PRO A 278 32.91 -9.24 26.29
C PRO A 278 34.31 -9.42 26.91
N GLY A 279 34.87 -8.34 27.45
CA GLY A 279 36.20 -8.33 28.06
C GLY A 279 37.40 -8.25 27.10
N ARG A 280 37.17 -8.20 25.78
CA ARG A 280 38.24 -8.16 24.76
C ARG A 280 38.49 -6.77 24.15
N TRP A 281 37.81 -5.74 24.66
CA TRP A 281 37.86 -4.38 24.11
C TRP A 281 39.28 -3.81 23.98
N GLY A 282 40.12 -3.93 25.02
CA GLY A 282 41.47 -3.38 24.98
C GLY A 282 42.35 -4.00 23.89
N GLU A 283 42.29 -5.33 23.74
CA GLU A 283 43.04 -6.07 22.72
C GLU A 283 42.56 -5.73 21.30
N GLU A 284 41.24 -5.71 21.08
CA GLU A 284 40.69 -5.43 19.74
C GLU A 284 40.88 -3.97 19.33
N ILE A 285 40.83 -3.01 20.26
CA ILE A 285 41.15 -1.61 19.98
C ILE A 285 42.64 -1.44 19.65
N GLN A 286 43.54 -2.07 20.40
CA GLN A 286 44.98 -2.04 20.10
C GLN A 286 45.27 -2.61 18.72
N ARG A 287 44.63 -3.73 18.38
CA ARG A 287 44.76 -4.37 17.08
C ARG A 287 44.25 -3.46 15.96
N ALA A 288 43.05 -2.89 16.09
CA ALA A 288 42.49 -1.95 15.12
C ALA A 288 43.35 -0.69 14.96
N MET A 289 43.95 -0.20 16.05
CA MET A 289 44.85 0.97 16.00
C MET A 289 46.11 0.68 15.16
N ALA A 290 46.66 -0.54 15.30
CA ALA A 290 47.86 -1.00 14.60
C ALA A 290 47.62 -1.37 13.12
N GLU A 291 46.37 -1.62 12.72
CA GLU A 291 45.99 -1.94 11.34
C GLU A 291 45.92 -0.66 10.48
N PRO A 292 46.84 -0.43 9.53
CA PRO A 292 46.91 0.85 8.79
C PRO A 292 45.60 1.20 8.08
N ASP A 293 44.97 0.20 7.50
CA ASP A 293 43.75 0.26 6.69
C ASP A 293 42.46 0.27 7.53
N PHE A 294 42.53 0.24 8.87
CA PHE A 294 41.31 0.22 9.69
C PHE A 294 40.47 1.50 9.56
N ALA A 295 41.15 2.64 9.35
CA ALA A 295 40.48 3.93 9.19
C ALA A 295 40.19 4.30 7.73
N GLU A 296 40.57 3.45 6.78
CA GLU A 296 40.21 3.65 5.39
C GLU A 296 38.71 3.42 5.20
N THR A 297 38.14 4.16 4.24
CA THR A 297 36.72 4.05 3.88
C THR A 297 36.51 2.79 3.04
N VAL A 298 35.55 1.97 3.46
CA VAL A 298 35.05 0.81 2.72
C VAL A 298 33.73 1.21 2.08
N HIS A 299 33.64 1.09 0.76
CA HIS A 299 32.39 1.25 0.04
C HIS A 299 31.75 -0.12 -0.15
N THR A 300 30.69 -0.40 0.62
CA THR A 300 29.87 -1.59 0.40
C THR A 300 28.86 -1.35 -0.71
N GLY A 301 28.61 -2.37 -1.55
CA GLY A 301 27.53 -2.35 -2.55
C GLY A 301 26.12 -2.52 -1.97
N THR A 302 25.91 -2.19 -0.69
CA THR A 302 24.57 -2.27 -0.07
C THR A 302 23.66 -1.19 -0.65
N THR A 303 22.37 -1.50 -0.71
CA THR A 303 21.35 -0.60 -1.23
C THR A 303 20.37 -0.14 -0.16
N TRP A 304 20.57 -0.39 1.14
CA TRP A 304 19.60 0.00 2.17
C TRP A 304 19.68 1.50 2.52
N TYR A 305 19.46 2.36 1.54
CA TYR A 305 19.23 3.79 1.74
C TYR A 305 17.73 4.06 1.84
N TRP A 306 17.36 5.33 2.04
CA TRP A 306 15.95 5.73 2.12
C TRP A 306 15.08 5.32 0.93
N PRO A 307 15.54 5.36 -0.34
CA PRO A 307 14.74 4.90 -1.48
C PRO A 307 14.31 3.42 -1.36
N GLU A 308 15.20 2.55 -0.89
CA GLU A 308 14.95 1.12 -0.73
C GLU A 308 14.10 0.81 0.50
N VAL A 309 14.38 1.45 1.63
CA VAL A 309 13.53 1.34 2.83
C VAL A 309 12.11 1.78 2.52
N THR A 310 11.95 2.91 1.84
CA THR A 310 10.64 3.45 1.45
C THR A 310 9.93 2.51 0.48
N ARG A 311 10.64 1.97 -0.52
CA ARG A 311 10.07 1.01 -1.48
C ARG A 311 9.61 -0.27 -0.79
N ALA A 312 10.42 -0.82 0.13
CA ALA A 312 10.09 -2.01 0.89
C ALA A 312 8.86 -1.78 1.79
N TRP A 313 8.85 -0.65 2.51
CA TRP A 313 7.72 -0.28 3.36
C TRP A 313 6.44 -0.02 2.56
N GLN A 314 6.50 0.68 1.42
CA GLN A 314 5.35 0.88 0.53
C GLN A 314 4.84 -0.43 -0.06
N ALA A 315 5.73 -1.36 -0.40
CA ALA A 315 5.35 -2.68 -0.92
C ALA A 315 4.62 -3.51 0.15
N ALA A 316 5.17 -3.57 1.36
CA ALA A 316 4.51 -4.16 2.52
C ALA A 316 3.16 -3.49 2.79
N TRP A 317 3.13 -2.16 2.81
CA TRP A 317 1.89 -1.44 3.08
C TRP A 317 0.83 -1.71 2.01
N ALA A 318 1.21 -1.75 0.73
CA ALA A 318 0.31 -2.08 -0.37
C ALA A 318 -0.25 -3.52 -0.28
N SER A 319 0.49 -4.50 0.24
CA SER A 319 -0.01 -5.87 0.40
C SER A 319 -0.97 -6.03 1.58
N HIS A 320 -0.90 -5.12 2.56
CA HIS A 320 -1.77 -5.11 3.74
C HIS A 320 -2.92 -4.09 3.64
N LEU A 321 -2.81 -3.10 2.76
CA LEU A 321 -3.87 -2.15 2.42
C LEU A 321 -4.97 -2.83 1.60
N SER A 322 -6.16 -2.95 2.18
CA SER A 322 -7.38 -3.08 1.40
C SER A 322 -8.43 -2.09 1.90
N PRO A 323 -9.31 -1.53 1.02
CA PRO A 323 -10.40 -0.61 1.35
C PRO A 323 -11.43 -1.06 2.40
N ALA A 324 -11.14 -2.06 3.23
CA ALA A 324 -12.14 -2.79 3.97
C ALA A 324 -12.82 -2.00 5.09
N LEU A 325 -14.16 -2.00 5.06
CA LEU A 325 -14.94 -2.17 6.27
C LEU A 325 -14.75 -3.61 6.78
N VAL A 326 -14.37 -3.78 8.03
CA VAL A 326 -14.27 -5.07 8.71
C VAL A 326 -15.30 -5.14 9.83
N ASP A 327 -15.59 -6.35 10.33
CA ASP A 327 -16.41 -6.58 11.52
C ASP A 327 -17.85 -6.04 11.45
N ASN A 328 -18.54 -6.25 10.32
CA ASN A 328 -19.97 -5.92 10.19
C ASN A 328 -20.86 -7.08 10.67
N ASP A 329 -21.70 -6.83 11.68
CA ASP A 329 -22.69 -7.80 12.17
C ASP A 329 -24.08 -7.51 11.60
N HIS A 330 -24.51 -8.30 10.60
CA HIS A 330 -25.83 -8.17 9.95
C HIS A 330 -27.02 -8.34 10.91
N ARG A 331 -26.82 -8.91 12.11
CA ARG A 331 -27.87 -9.06 13.13
C ARG A 331 -28.24 -7.74 13.81
N THR A 332 -27.43 -6.70 13.61
CA THR A 332 -27.64 -5.38 14.22
C THR A 332 -28.65 -4.51 13.47
N LEU A 333 -29.11 -4.93 12.28
CA LEU A 333 -30.17 -4.25 11.53
C LEU A 333 -31.50 -4.30 12.28
N ASN A 334 -32.08 -3.13 12.55
CA ASN A 334 -33.31 -2.97 13.33
C ASN A 334 -34.48 -2.43 12.47
N PRO A 335 -35.74 -2.81 12.75
CA PRO A 335 -36.91 -2.40 11.96
C PRO A 335 -37.19 -0.90 11.83
N GLY A 336 -36.66 -0.07 12.74
CA GLY A 336 -36.85 1.38 12.72
C GLY A 336 -35.76 2.16 11.98
N THR A 337 -34.68 1.50 11.58
CA THR A 337 -33.49 2.15 10.99
C THR A 337 -32.96 1.43 9.75
N ALA A 338 -33.51 0.25 9.41
CA ALA A 338 -33.12 -0.47 8.21
C ALA A 338 -33.67 0.25 6.97
N PRO A 339 -32.82 0.57 5.97
CA PRO A 339 -33.26 1.14 4.70
C PRO A 339 -34.19 0.17 3.96
N GLY A 340 -35.00 0.70 3.05
CA GLY A 340 -35.83 -0.13 2.17
C GLY A 340 -35.00 -0.82 1.09
N VAL A 341 -35.54 -1.91 0.53
CA VAL A 341 -34.92 -2.69 -0.55
C VAL A 341 -35.89 -2.92 -1.70
N SER A 342 -35.43 -2.60 -2.91
CA SER A 342 -36.10 -2.91 -4.18
C SER A 342 -35.47 -4.17 -4.77
N VAL A 343 -36.21 -5.27 -4.78
CA VAL A 343 -35.77 -6.54 -5.37
C VAL A 343 -36.12 -6.54 -6.86
N ILE A 344 -35.11 -6.54 -7.72
CA ILE A 344 -35.25 -6.46 -9.18
C ILE A 344 -34.99 -7.83 -9.78
N ILE A 345 -35.99 -8.37 -10.49
CA ILE A 345 -35.96 -9.72 -11.06
C ILE A 345 -36.16 -9.65 -12.58
N PRO A 346 -35.13 -9.86 -13.41
CA PRO A 346 -35.32 -10.00 -14.84
C PRO A 346 -36.10 -11.29 -15.14
N TYR A 347 -37.02 -11.22 -16.10
CA TYR A 347 -37.90 -12.34 -16.45
C TYR A 347 -37.94 -12.57 -17.96
N TYR A 348 -37.83 -13.84 -18.36
CA TYR A 348 -38.02 -14.29 -19.74
C TYR A 348 -38.65 -15.69 -19.82
N ASN A 349 -39.94 -15.75 -20.16
CA ASN A 349 -40.70 -16.98 -20.48
C ASN A 349 -40.72 -18.14 -19.44
N ASP A 350 -40.27 -17.94 -18.20
CA ASP A 350 -40.20 -18.99 -17.18
C ASP A 350 -41.01 -18.67 -15.91
N PRO A 351 -42.34 -18.83 -15.95
CA PRO A 351 -43.21 -18.47 -14.83
C PRO A 351 -43.00 -19.35 -13.59
N ALA A 352 -42.54 -20.60 -13.76
CA ALA A 352 -42.38 -21.54 -12.66
C ALA A 352 -41.20 -21.16 -11.77
N ASN A 353 -40.04 -20.91 -12.39
CA ASN A 353 -38.86 -20.45 -11.65
C ASN A 353 -39.07 -19.06 -11.05
N LEU A 354 -39.72 -18.14 -11.78
CA LEU A 354 -40.07 -16.83 -11.23
C LEU A 354 -40.88 -16.97 -9.94
N GLN A 355 -41.91 -17.82 -9.92
CA GLN A 355 -42.71 -18.01 -8.71
C GLN A 355 -41.89 -18.59 -7.54
N ALA A 356 -40.96 -19.52 -7.82
CA ALA A 356 -40.06 -20.04 -6.79
C ALA A 356 -39.17 -18.94 -6.17
N VAL A 357 -38.67 -18.00 -6.99
CA VAL A 357 -37.92 -16.83 -6.51
C VAL A 357 -38.81 -15.94 -5.64
N LEU A 358 -40.03 -15.64 -6.08
CA LEU A 358 -40.98 -14.82 -5.32
C LEU A 358 -41.39 -15.45 -3.98
N ASP A 359 -41.51 -16.77 -3.91
CA ASP A 359 -41.73 -17.51 -2.66
C ASP A 359 -40.50 -17.41 -1.73
N GLY A 360 -39.29 -17.39 -2.28
CA GLY A 360 -38.05 -17.09 -1.55
C GLY A 360 -38.02 -15.66 -0.99
N VAL A 361 -38.40 -14.68 -1.81
CA VAL A 361 -38.49 -13.26 -1.41
C VAL A 361 -39.57 -13.05 -0.34
N SER A 362 -40.71 -13.75 -0.45
CA SER A 362 -41.80 -13.66 0.52
C SER A 362 -41.45 -14.22 1.91
N ARG A 363 -40.35 -15.01 2.01
CA ARG A 363 -39.85 -15.62 3.24
C ARG A 363 -38.70 -14.84 3.89
N GLN A 364 -38.33 -13.69 3.34
CA GLN A 364 -37.21 -12.91 3.86
C GLN A 364 -37.47 -12.44 5.29
N ASP A 365 -36.47 -12.56 6.15
CA ASP A 365 -36.52 -12.09 7.54
C ASP A 365 -36.06 -10.64 7.70
N PHE A 366 -35.96 -9.89 6.60
CA PHE A 366 -35.45 -8.53 6.56
C PHE A 366 -36.36 -7.56 7.34
N PRO A 367 -35.81 -6.72 8.22
CA PRO A 367 -36.62 -5.87 9.09
C PRO A 367 -37.13 -4.58 8.44
N GLY A 368 -36.58 -4.18 7.28
CA GLY A 368 -37.00 -2.99 6.52
C GLY A 368 -38.09 -3.27 5.48
N HIS A 369 -38.44 -2.26 4.69
CA HIS A 369 -39.42 -2.39 3.62
C HIS A 369 -38.84 -3.16 2.42
N ILE A 370 -39.62 -4.08 1.86
CA ILE A 370 -39.29 -4.79 0.62
C ILE A 370 -40.33 -4.40 -0.42
N GLU A 371 -39.88 -4.04 -1.62
CA GLU A 371 -40.69 -4.06 -2.83
C GLU A 371 -40.06 -4.97 -3.89
N VAL A 372 -40.88 -5.45 -4.82
CA VAL A 372 -40.46 -6.38 -5.88
C VAL A 372 -40.81 -5.79 -7.24
N ILE A 373 -39.83 -5.78 -8.15
CA ILE A 373 -39.97 -5.29 -9.51
C ILE A 373 -39.53 -6.40 -10.47
N ILE A 374 -40.49 -6.94 -11.20
CA ILE A 374 -40.23 -7.91 -12.26
C ILE A 374 -40.01 -7.14 -13.56
N ALA A 375 -38.85 -7.30 -14.17
CA ALA A 375 -38.50 -6.69 -15.44
C ALA A 375 -38.57 -7.72 -16.57
N ASP A 376 -39.69 -7.72 -17.29
CA ASP A 376 -39.96 -8.61 -18.40
C ASP A 376 -39.22 -8.17 -19.68
N ASP A 377 -38.27 -9.00 -20.13
CA ASP A 377 -37.46 -8.80 -21.33
C ASP A 377 -38.18 -9.24 -22.62
N GLY A 378 -39.44 -8.85 -22.76
CA GLY A 378 -40.22 -9.10 -23.97
C GLY A 378 -40.84 -10.51 -24.08
N SER A 379 -41.09 -11.20 -22.97
CA SER A 379 -41.62 -12.57 -22.94
C SER A 379 -42.88 -12.77 -23.79
N THR A 380 -42.99 -13.93 -24.43
CA THR A 380 -44.25 -14.39 -25.07
C THR A 380 -45.25 -14.88 -24.04
N ILE A 381 -44.76 -15.38 -22.90
CA ILE A 381 -45.55 -15.80 -21.74
C ILE A 381 -45.47 -14.68 -20.70
N ALA A 382 -46.57 -13.95 -20.48
CA ALA A 382 -46.62 -12.90 -19.46
C ALA A 382 -46.44 -13.49 -18.05
N PRO A 383 -45.76 -12.80 -17.12
CA PRO A 383 -45.64 -13.26 -15.75
C PRO A 383 -46.98 -13.09 -15.01
N GLU A 384 -47.39 -14.09 -14.24
CA GLU A 384 -48.55 -14.04 -13.32
C GLU A 384 -48.08 -14.21 -11.86
N PRO A 385 -47.34 -13.23 -11.32
CA PRO A 385 -46.60 -13.39 -10.08
C PRO A 385 -47.47 -13.28 -8.83
N HIS A 386 -47.19 -14.11 -7.82
CA HIS A 386 -47.75 -13.99 -6.47
C HIS A 386 -46.62 -13.71 -5.47
N CYS A 387 -46.72 -12.63 -4.68
CA CYS A 387 -45.73 -12.26 -3.67
C CYS A 387 -46.44 -11.61 -2.46
N SER A 388 -45.89 -11.78 -1.26
CA SER A 388 -46.40 -11.12 -0.04
C SER A 388 -46.04 -9.64 0.05
N HIS A 389 -45.11 -9.17 -0.77
CA HIS A 389 -44.61 -7.79 -0.80
C HIS A 389 -45.24 -6.98 -1.94
N PRO A 390 -45.27 -5.63 -1.84
CA PRO A 390 -45.61 -4.76 -2.97
C PRO A 390 -44.84 -5.17 -4.22
N LEU A 391 -45.58 -5.43 -5.30
CA LEU A 391 -45.02 -5.98 -6.53
C LEU A 391 -45.46 -5.18 -7.74
N LYS A 392 -44.54 -4.95 -8.67
CA LYS A 392 -44.79 -4.33 -9.97
C LYS A 392 -44.14 -5.14 -11.08
N VAL A 393 -44.82 -5.22 -12.23
CA VAL A 393 -44.24 -5.75 -13.48
C VAL A 393 -44.00 -4.59 -14.42
N VAL A 394 -42.78 -4.50 -14.95
CA VAL A 394 -42.37 -3.56 -16.00
C VAL A 394 -41.87 -4.36 -17.19
N ARG A 395 -42.05 -3.85 -18.40
CA ARG A 395 -41.79 -4.63 -19.62
C ARG A 395 -41.11 -3.79 -20.70
N GLN A 396 -40.17 -4.40 -21.40
CA GLN A 396 -39.61 -3.90 -22.65
C GLN A 396 -40.04 -4.74 -23.86
N ALA A 397 -39.80 -4.22 -25.07
CA ALA A 397 -40.02 -4.99 -26.29
C ALA A 397 -39.06 -6.19 -26.39
N ASP A 398 -39.44 -7.24 -27.10
CA ASP A 398 -38.50 -8.32 -27.45
C ASP A 398 -37.61 -7.86 -28.61
N LEU A 399 -36.32 -7.64 -28.33
CA LEU A 399 -35.30 -7.36 -29.34
C LEU A 399 -34.09 -8.30 -29.14
N GLY A 400 -34.35 -9.53 -28.70
CA GLY A 400 -33.33 -10.49 -28.29
C GLY A 400 -32.95 -10.37 -26.81
N PHE A 401 -31.92 -11.14 -26.40
CA PHE A 401 -31.47 -11.25 -25.01
C PHE A 401 -30.83 -9.93 -24.53
N ARG A 402 -31.53 -9.18 -23.68
CA ARG A 402 -31.12 -7.85 -23.19
C ARG A 402 -31.34 -7.71 -21.68
N ALA A 403 -30.83 -8.68 -20.92
CA ALA A 403 -30.93 -8.73 -19.47
C ALA A 403 -30.41 -7.44 -18.79
N ALA A 404 -29.33 -6.83 -19.30
CA ALA A 404 -28.83 -5.54 -18.82
C ALA A 404 -29.90 -4.42 -18.90
N ALA A 405 -30.57 -4.30 -20.06
CA ALA A 405 -31.63 -3.32 -20.25
C ALA A 405 -32.86 -3.61 -19.36
N ALA A 406 -33.21 -4.89 -19.18
CA ALA A 406 -34.30 -5.27 -18.28
C ALA A 406 -33.97 -4.91 -16.81
N ARG A 407 -32.75 -5.21 -16.34
CA ARG A 407 -32.29 -4.83 -14.99
C ARG A 407 -32.33 -3.30 -14.80
N ASN A 408 -31.88 -2.53 -15.78
CA ASN A 408 -31.99 -1.06 -15.76
C ASN A 408 -33.44 -0.58 -15.72
N LEU A 409 -34.33 -1.19 -16.51
CA LEU A 409 -35.76 -0.88 -16.50
C LEU A 409 -36.38 -1.12 -15.12
N GLY A 410 -36.02 -2.23 -14.47
CA GLY A 410 -36.43 -2.52 -13.11
C GLY A 410 -35.92 -1.49 -12.12
N ALA A 411 -34.61 -1.18 -12.17
CA ALA A 411 -33.98 -0.18 -11.31
C ALA A 411 -34.59 1.23 -11.48
N ALA A 412 -34.94 1.63 -12.70
CA ALA A 412 -35.58 2.92 -12.96
C ALA A 412 -36.99 3.06 -12.34
N HIS A 413 -37.59 1.95 -11.92
CA HIS A 413 -38.87 1.93 -11.22
C HIS A 413 -38.75 1.63 -9.72
N ALA A 414 -37.52 1.44 -9.22
CA ALA A 414 -37.22 1.27 -7.82
C ALA A 414 -37.46 2.57 -7.03
N THR A 415 -37.95 2.42 -5.81
CA THR A 415 -38.30 3.52 -4.91
C THR A 415 -37.58 3.44 -3.57
N GLN A 416 -36.88 2.33 -3.30
CA GLN A 416 -36.14 2.12 -2.05
C GLN A 416 -34.63 2.38 -2.19
N GLU A 417 -33.98 2.73 -1.09
CA GLU A 417 -32.57 3.17 -1.10
C GLU A 417 -31.57 2.10 -1.54
N ILE A 418 -31.92 0.81 -1.41
CA ILE A 418 -31.07 -0.32 -1.80
C ILE A 418 -31.71 -1.09 -2.97
N LEU A 419 -30.89 -1.48 -3.94
CA LEU A 419 -31.27 -2.37 -5.05
C LEU A 419 -30.67 -3.76 -4.81
N ALA A 420 -31.50 -4.79 -4.87
CA ALA A 420 -31.09 -6.19 -4.83
C ALA A 420 -31.50 -6.88 -6.14
N PHE A 421 -30.53 -7.25 -6.97
CA PHE A 421 -30.76 -7.98 -8.22
C PHE A 421 -30.71 -9.49 -7.96
N LEU A 422 -31.76 -10.19 -8.38
CA LEU A 422 -31.88 -11.64 -8.34
C LEU A 422 -32.33 -12.12 -9.72
N ASP A 423 -31.64 -13.09 -10.31
CA ASP A 423 -32.12 -13.68 -11.57
C ASP A 423 -33.44 -14.43 -11.36
N GLY A 424 -34.26 -14.54 -12.42
CA GLY A 424 -35.58 -15.17 -12.38
C GLY A 424 -35.60 -16.65 -12.02
N ASP A 425 -34.43 -17.28 -11.87
CA ASP A 425 -34.20 -18.67 -11.49
C ASP A 425 -33.34 -18.83 -10.21
N THR A 426 -33.10 -17.73 -9.49
CA THR A 426 -32.21 -17.69 -8.33
C THR A 426 -33.00 -17.45 -7.03
N VAL A 427 -33.30 -18.53 -6.31
CA VAL A 427 -34.18 -18.53 -5.14
C VAL A 427 -33.40 -18.16 -3.85
N PRO A 428 -33.67 -17.01 -3.21
CA PRO A 428 -32.97 -16.61 -2.00
C PRO A 428 -33.43 -17.40 -0.77
N GLU A 429 -32.50 -17.73 0.14
CA GLU A 429 -32.82 -18.21 1.49
C GLU A 429 -33.36 -17.07 2.37
N ALA A 430 -34.10 -17.39 3.45
CA ALA A 430 -34.80 -16.39 4.28
C ALA A 430 -33.91 -15.26 4.85
N GLY A 431 -32.62 -15.51 5.09
CA GLY A 431 -31.69 -14.51 5.61
C GLY A 431 -30.97 -13.67 4.54
N TYR A 432 -31.25 -13.89 3.25
CA TYR A 432 -30.48 -13.32 2.14
C TYR A 432 -30.42 -11.80 2.19
N LEU A 433 -31.57 -11.13 2.21
CA LEU A 433 -31.64 -9.67 2.16
C LEU A 433 -31.03 -9.04 3.41
N ARG A 434 -31.26 -9.61 4.60
CA ARG A 434 -30.63 -9.14 5.84
C ARG A 434 -29.11 -9.15 5.76
N ALA A 435 -28.53 -10.25 5.29
CA ALA A 435 -27.08 -10.38 5.16
C ALA A 435 -26.52 -9.45 4.08
N ALA A 436 -27.12 -9.42 2.88
CA ALA A 436 -26.61 -8.63 1.78
C ALA A 436 -26.69 -7.11 2.04
N THR A 437 -27.78 -6.64 2.63
CA THR A 437 -28.05 -5.20 2.82
C THR A 437 -27.26 -4.59 3.97
N SER A 438 -26.74 -5.38 4.92
CA SER A 438 -26.02 -4.85 6.08
C SER A 438 -24.75 -4.11 5.69
N TRP A 439 -24.06 -4.55 4.64
CA TRP A 439 -22.86 -3.90 4.13
C TRP A 439 -23.17 -2.59 3.42
N VAL A 440 -24.23 -2.55 2.61
CA VAL A 440 -24.68 -1.34 1.92
C VAL A 440 -25.21 -0.31 2.92
N THR A 441 -25.85 -0.77 4.01
CA THR A 441 -26.29 0.09 5.11
C THR A 441 -25.10 0.68 5.87
N ALA A 442 -24.03 -0.09 6.07
CA ALA A 442 -22.81 0.37 6.73
C ALA A 442 -22.02 1.37 5.87
N ASP A 443 -21.99 1.17 4.56
CA ASP A 443 -21.40 2.09 3.60
C ASP A 443 -22.10 1.97 2.22
N PRO A 444 -22.74 3.04 1.71
CA PRO A 444 -23.49 2.98 0.45
C PRO A 444 -22.62 2.72 -0.79
N ARG A 445 -21.28 2.77 -0.67
CA ARG A 445 -20.33 2.39 -1.73
C ARG A 445 -20.15 0.87 -1.83
N CYS A 446 -20.67 0.09 -0.89
CA CYS A 446 -20.58 -1.36 -0.93
C CYS A 446 -21.38 -1.92 -2.11
N VAL A 447 -20.75 -2.83 -2.85
CA VAL A 447 -21.40 -3.70 -3.84
C VAL A 447 -21.19 -5.13 -3.34
N VAL A 448 -22.30 -5.77 -3.01
CA VAL A 448 -22.33 -7.05 -2.33
C VAL A 448 -22.73 -8.13 -3.31
N VAL A 449 -21.94 -9.19 -3.35
CA VAL A 449 -22.20 -10.41 -4.11
C VAL A 449 -22.60 -11.48 -3.11
N GLY A 450 -23.82 -11.99 -3.24
CA GLY A 450 -24.30 -13.10 -2.44
C GLY A 450 -23.69 -14.43 -2.87
N ARG A 451 -23.93 -15.46 -2.08
CA ARG A 451 -23.47 -16.82 -2.33
C ARG A 451 -24.46 -17.57 -3.23
N ARG A 452 -24.05 -17.87 -4.47
CA ARG A 452 -24.88 -18.59 -5.45
C ARG A 452 -24.59 -20.10 -5.42
N LEU A 453 -25.61 -20.91 -5.13
CA LEU A 453 -25.50 -22.36 -4.91
C LEU A 453 -26.24 -23.17 -5.97
N HIS A 454 -25.58 -24.15 -6.57
CA HIS A 454 -26.19 -25.19 -7.39
C HIS A 454 -26.07 -26.53 -6.65
N GLN A 455 -27.19 -27.21 -6.41
CA GLN A 455 -27.22 -28.45 -5.62
C GLN A 455 -26.50 -28.33 -4.26
N GLY A 456 -26.65 -27.16 -3.61
CA GLY A 456 -26.02 -26.85 -2.33
C GLY A 456 -24.51 -26.58 -2.39
N ARG A 457 -23.92 -26.47 -3.58
CA ARG A 457 -22.49 -26.20 -3.79
C ARG A 457 -22.29 -24.94 -4.60
N GLU A 458 -21.19 -24.25 -4.32
CA GLU A 458 -20.74 -23.11 -5.09
C GLU A 458 -19.79 -23.59 -6.20
N ALA A 459 -19.65 -22.80 -7.28
CA ALA A 459 -18.68 -23.11 -8.32
C ALA A 459 -17.25 -23.04 -7.74
N GLU A 460 -16.39 -24.01 -8.08
CA GLU A 460 -15.06 -24.15 -7.49
C GLU A 460 -14.19 -22.89 -7.69
N TRP A 461 -14.27 -22.26 -8.86
CA TRP A 461 -13.51 -21.05 -9.17
C TRP A 461 -13.94 -19.84 -8.31
N LEU A 462 -15.23 -19.74 -7.97
CA LEU A 462 -15.74 -18.73 -7.03
C LEU A 462 -15.27 -19.04 -5.61
N HIS A 463 -15.37 -20.30 -5.19
CA HIS A 463 -14.89 -20.72 -3.87
C HIS A 463 -13.41 -20.37 -3.67
N GLN A 464 -12.55 -20.66 -4.66
CA GLN A 464 -11.14 -20.30 -4.65
C GLN A 464 -10.95 -18.77 -4.56
N ALA A 465 -11.68 -18.01 -5.37
CA ALA A 465 -11.64 -16.55 -5.33
C ALA A 465 -12.03 -15.99 -3.95
N TRP A 466 -13.04 -16.55 -3.28
CA TRP A 466 -13.45 -16.15 -1.94
C TRP A 466 -12.38 -16.43 -0.90
N VAL A 467 -11.68 -17.56 -0.99
CA VAL A 467 -10.56 -17.87 -0.09
C VAL A 467 -9.39 -16.90 -0.33
N GLU A 468 -8.98 -16.70 -1.58
CA GLU A 468 -7.85 -15.85 -1.95
C GLU A 468 -8.09 -14.39 -1.54
N THR A 469 -9.29 -13.88 -1.81
CA THR A 469 -9.66 -12.48 -1.54
C THR A 469 -10.19 -12.24 -0.13
N ALA A 470 -10.31 -13.29 0.70
CA ALA A 470 -11.00 -13.24 1.98
C ALA A 470 -12.41 -12.64 1.85
N ASN A 471 -13.26 -13.27 1.03
CA ASN A 471 -14.61 -12.79 0.70
C ASN A 471 -14.63 -11.34 0.17
N LEU A 472 -13.69 -11.01 -0.72
CA LEU A 472 -13.51 -9.66 -1.25
C LEU A 472 -13.14 -8.59 -0.19
N GLU A 473 -12.79 -8.98 1.04
CA GLU A 473 -12.17 -8.07 2.00
C GLU A 473 -10.85 -7.50 1.49
N ARG A 474 -10.12 -8.28 0.67
CA ARG A 474 -8.87 -7.93 -0.01
C ARG A 474 -9.09 -7.72 -1.51
N SER A 475 -10.10 -6.93 -1.90
CA SER A 475 -10.35 -6.60 -3.30
C SER A 475 -9.29 -5.69 -3.92
N ASP A 476 -9.08 -5.89 -5.22
CA ASP A 476 -8.21 -5.13 -6.10
C ASP A 476 -8.88 -4.83 -7.44
N GLU A 477 -8.14 -4.21 -8.36
CA GLU A 477 -8.61 -3.84 -9.70
C GLU A 477 -8.92 -5.03 -10.64
N ARG A 478 -8.78 -6.27 -10.17
CA ARG A 478 -9.16 -7.50 -10.91
C ARG A 478 -10.43 -8.14 -10.34
N SER A 479 -10.92 -7.62 -9.22
CA SER A 479 -12.04 -8.18 -8.45
C SER A 479 -13.41 -7.90 -9.09
N TRP A 480 -13.49 -7.01 -10.08
CA TRP A 480 -14.71 -6.78 -10.87
C TRP A 480 -15.20 -8.06 -11.58
N ARG A 481 -14.33 -9.03 -11.85
CA ARG A 481 -14.68 -10.35 -12.41
C ARG A 481 -15.55 -11.21 -11.48
N PHE A 482 -15.63 -10.83 -10.21
CA PHE A 482 -16.39 -11.55 -9.21
C PHE A 482 -17.75 -10.91 -8.93
N ILE A 483 -18.07 -9.80 -9.62
CA ILE A 483 -19.40 -9.21 -9.61
C ILE A 483 -20.33 -10.09 -10.43
N ILE A 484 -21.42 -10.54 -9.81
CA ILE A 484 -22.40 -11.46 -10.39
C ILE A 484 -23.78 -10.86 -10.23
N SER A 485 -24.39 -10.44 -11.34
CA SER A 485 -25.68 -9.73 -11.35
C SER A 485 -26.85 -10.55 -10.81
N ALA A 486 -26.75 -11.88 -10.80
CA ALA A 486 -27.77 -12.80 -10.28
C ALA A 486 -27.98 -12.76 -8.75
N VAL A 487 -27.01 -12.18 -8.02
CA VAL A 487 -27.01 -12.08 -6.54
C VAL A 487 -26.34 -10.79 -6.08
N LEU A 488 -26.58 -9.69 -6.79
CA LEU A 488 -25.92 -8.39 -6.57
C LEU A 488 -26.78 -7.47 -5.71
N THR A 489 -26.20 -6.84 -4.70
CA THR A 489 -26.86 -5.80 -3.90
C THR A 489 -26.00 -4.54 -3.84
N CYS A 490 -26.58 -3.36 -4.10
CA CYS A 490 -25.90 -2.07 -4.03
C CYS A 490 -26.89 -0.95 -3.68
N SER A 491 -26.38 0.25 -3.35
CA SER A 491 -27.26 1.41 -3.15
C SER A 491 -27.82 1.92 -4.48
N GLN A 492 -29.03 2.48 -4.46
CA GLN A 492 -29.62 3.13 -5.62
C GLN A 492 -28.76 4.32 -6.09
N GLU A 493 -28.20 5.09 -5.15
CA GLU A 493 -27.30 6.21 -5.45
C GLU A 493 -26.07 5.76 -6.24
N LEU A 494 -25.40 4.68 -5.80
CA LEU A 494 -24.24 4.14 -6.52
C LEU A 494 -24.63 3.63 -7.91
N PHE A 495 -25.76 2.92 -8.02
CA PHE A 495 -26.27 2.43 -9.30
C PHE A 495 -26.56 3.58 -10.28
N GLU A 496 -27.23 4.63 -9.84
CA GLU A 496 -27.55 5.81 -10.67
C GLU A 496 -26.30 6.58 -11.08
N SER A 497 -25.38 6.84 -10.12
CA SER A 497 -24.13 7.56 -10.39
C SER A 497 -23.19 6.83 -11.36
N SER A 498 -23.31 5.49 -11.42
CA SER A 498 -22.57 4.67 -12.38
C SER A 498 -23.19 4.62 -13.78
N GLY A 499 -24.47 4.98 -13.92
CA GLY A 499 -25.23 4.85 -15.17
C GLY A 499 -25.90 3.49 -15.38
N GLY A 500 -25.97 2.63 -14.36
CA GLY A 500 -26.57 1.29 -14.45
C GLY A 500 -25.77 0.30 -15.31
N PHE A 501 -26.37 -0.80 -15.75
CA PHE A 501 -25.74 -1.77 -16.66
C PHE A 501 -25.62 -1.22 -18.08
N GLU A 502 -24.63 -1.68 -18.86
CA GLU A 502 -24.51 -1.31 -20.28
C GLU A 502 -25.65 -1.94 -21.11
N ALA A 503 -26.64 -1.14 -21.48
CA ALA A 503 -27.85 -1.61 -22.16
C ALA A 503 -27.61 -2.02 -23.63
N GLU A 504 -26.49 -1.60 -24.23
CA GLU A 504 -26.10 -2.02 -25.59
C GLU A 504 -25.51 -3.43 -25.64
N MET A 505 -25.22 -4.06 -24.50
CA MET A 505 -24.77 -5.46 -24.45
C MET A 505 -25.96 -6.39 -24.72
N VAL A 506 -25.88 -7.09 -25.85
CA VAL A 506 -26.87 -8.07 -26.30
C VAL A 506 -26.23 -9.46 -26.29
N GLY A 507 -26.98 -10.45 -25.79
CA GLY A 507 -26.48 -11.82 -25.60
C GLY A 507 -26.10 -12.12 -24.16
N TYR A 508 -25.65 -13.34 -23.92
CA TYR A 508 -25.32 -13.82 -22.59
C TYR A 508 -23.92 -13.37 -22.15
N GLY A 509 -23.83 -12.77 -20.96
CA GLY A 509 -22.59 -12.57 -20.22
C GLY A 509 -21.87 -11.24 -20.45
N GLY A 510 -21.00 -10.91 -19.49
CA GLY A 510 -20.10 -9.75 -19.50
C GLY A 510 -20.70 -8.46 -18.96
N GLU A 511 -22.03 -8.32 -18.90
CA GLU A 511 -22.65 -7.07 -18.42
C GLU A 511 -22.36 -6.78 -16.94
N ASP A 512 -22.19 -7.83 -16.14
CA ASP A 512 -21.81 -7.75 -14.73
C ASP A 512 -20.33 -7.38 -14.54
N TRP A 513 -19.45 -7.89 -15.40
CA TRP A 513 -18.03 -7.55 -15.42
C TRP A 513 -17.79 -6.11 -15.83
N GLU A 514 -18.48 -5.65 -16.87
CA GLU A 514 -18.42 -4.27 -17.34
C GLU A 514 -18.96 -3.30 -16.27
N PHE A 515 -20.10 -3.63 -15.67
CA PHE A 515 -20.68 -2.85 -14.58
C PHE A 515 -19.75 -2.82 -13.35
N GLY A 516 -19.23 -3.99 -12.96
CA GLY A 516 -18.23 -4.12 -11.90
C GLY A 516 -16.97 -3.28 -12.19
N TRP A 517 -16.49 -3.25 -13.42
CA TRP A 517 -15.36 -2.42 -13.82
C TRP A 517 -15.64 -0.94 -13.55
N ARG A 518 -16.78 -0.42 -14.03
CA ARG A 518 -17.17 0.99 -13.80
C ARG A 518 -17.33 1.30 -12.31
N LEU A 519 -18.00 0.44 -11.56
CA LEU A 519 -18.18 0.58 -10.11
C LEU A 519 -16.83 0.66 -9.38
N TRP A 520 -15.88 -0.22 -9.72
CA TRP A 520 -14.53 -0.16 -9.17
C TRP A 520 -13.86 1.18 -9.48
N GLN A 521 -13.96 1.65 -10.72
CA GLN A 521 -13.37 2.94 -11.12
C GLN A 521 -14.02 4.13 -10.43
N GLN A 522 -15.25 4.01 -9.92
CA GLN A 522 -15.95 5.06 -9.17
C GLN A 522 -15.74 4.99 -7.66
N GLY A 523 -14.93 4.05 -7.16
CA GLY A 523 -14.61 3.98 -5.74
C GLY A 523 -15.43 2.97 -4.95
N ALA A 524 -16.23 2.11 -5.60
CA ALA A 524 -17.00 1.06 -4.94
C ALA A 524 -16.12 0.13 -4.08
N ILE A 525 -16.72 -0.45 -3.05
CA ILE A 525 -16.11 -1.44 -2.16
C ILE A 525 -16.79 -2.77 -2.42
N PHE A 526 -16.05 -3.78 -2.87
CA PHE A 526 -16.64 -5.08 -3.16
C PHE A 526 -16.66 -5.97 -1.94
N ARG A 527 -17.74 -6.73 -1.79
CA ARG A 527 -17.95 -7.69 -0.69
C ARG A 527 -18.59 -8.94 -1.23
N HIS A 528 -18.07 -10.10 -0.83
CA HIS A 528 -18.82 -11.34 -0.90
C HIS A 528 -19.44 -11.59 0.48
N GLU A 529 -20.73 -11.89 0.54
CA GLU A 529 -21.44 -12.17 1.79
C GLU A 529 -21.87 -13.64 1.85
N PRO A 530 -21.10 -14.52 2.52
CA PRO A 530 -21.37 -15.96 2.55
C PRO A 530 -22.73 -16.35 3.16
N ALA A 531 -23.30 -15.50 4.02
CA ALA A 531 -24.61 -15.72 4.63
C ALA A 531 -25.77 -15.33 3.70
N ALA A 532 -25.53 -14.50 2.68
CA ALA A 532 -26.51 -14.13 1.67
C ALA A 532 -26.65 -15.24 0.61
N ARG A 533 -27.31 -16.34 0.97
CA ARG A 533 -27.39 -17.56 0.16
C ARG A 533 -28.59 -17.59 -0.78
N ALA A 534 -28.37 -17.96 -2.04
CA ALA A 534 -29.42 -18.20 -3.02
C ALA A 534 -29.13 -19.45 -3.86
N HIS A 535 -30.18 -20.15 -4.30
CA HIS A 535 -30.11 -21.42 -5.02
C HIS A 535 -30.53 -21.25 -6.47
N HIS A 536 -29.77 -21.85 -7.39
CA HIS A 536 -30.09 -21.91 -8.82
C HIS A 536 -30.14 -23.37 -9.29
N GLU A 537 -31.13 -23.72 -10.09
CA GLU A 537 -31.38 -25.11 -10.50
C GLU A 537 -30.39 -25.61 -11.57
N ASP A 538 -29.98 -24.76 -12.50
CA ASP A 538 -29.07 -25.12 -13.59
C ASP A 538 -27.59 -25.07 -13.15
N PRO A 539 -26.72 -25.94 -13.68
CA PRO A 539 -25.28 -25.91 -13.36
C PRO A 539 -24.63 -24.60 -13.85
N ASP A 540 -23.39 -24.29 -13.47
CA ASP A 540 -22.72 -23.08 -13.99
C ASP A 540 -22.54 -23.13 -15.52
N TRP A 541 -22.43 -21.99 -16.21
CA TRP A 541 -22.46 -21.91 -17.69
C TRP A 541 -21.48 -22.89 -18.36
N GLY A 542 -20.26 -23.04 -17.81
CA GLY A 542 -19.23 -23.94 -18.36
C GLY A 542 -19.60 -25.43 -18.33
N ALA A 543 -20.63 -25.80 -17.56
CA ALA A 543 -21.19 -27.14 -17.49
C ALA A 543 -22.54 -27.28 -18.25
N ARG A 544 -23.12 -26.18 -18.77
CA ARG A 544 -24.39 -26.18 -19.53
C ARG A 544 -24.22 -26.53 -21.01
N ILE A 545 -23.06 -26.21 -21.61
CA ILE A 545 -22.85 -26.38 -23.06
C ILE A 545 -22.10 -27.69 -23.35
N THR A 546 -22.76 -28.59 -24.07
CA THR A 546 -22.16 -29.89 -24.47
C THR A 546 -21.30 -29.81 -25.73
N ASP A 547 -21.46 -28.75 -26.55
CA ASP A 547 -20.61 -28.48 -27.72
C ASP A 547 -19.48 -27.49 -27.35
N PRO A 548 -18.22 -27.96 -27.27
CA PRO A 548 -17.10 -27.11 -26.90
C PRO A 548 -16.88 -25.93 -27.86
N VAL A 549 -17.24 -26.06 -29.15
CA VAL A 549 -17.04 -25.00 -30.13
C VAL A 549 -18.03 -23.87 -29.89
N ALA A 550 -19.31 -24.18 -29.73
CA ALA A 550 -20.34 -23.18 -29.42
C ALA A 550 -20.03 -22.44 -28.11
N ALA A 551 -19.56 -23.16 -27.08
CA ALA A 551 -19.15 -22.56 -25.81
C ALA A 551 -18.01 -21.54 -26.02
N ILE A 552 -16.96 -21.92 -26.73
CA ILE A 552 -15.83 -21.03 -27.03
C ILE A 552 -16.29 -19.83 -27.86
N THR A 553 -17.16 -20.02 -28.85
CA THR A 553 -17.70 -18.93 -29.68
C THR A 553 -18.45 -17.90 -28.82
N GLU A 554 -19.34 -18.33 -27.94
CA GLU A 554 -20.08 -17.42 -27.06
C GLU A 554 -19.15 -16.63 -26.12
N LYS A 555 -18.16 -17.29 -25.49
CA LYS A 555 -17.18 -16.60 -24.63
C LYS A 555 -16.25 -15.65 -25.39
N ASN A 556 -15.93 -15.97 -26.64
CA ASN A 556 -15.17 -15.06 -27.49
C ASN A 556 -15.99 -13.81 -27.85
N LEU A 557 -17.28 -13.95 -28.14
CA LEU A 557 -18.17 -12.81 -28.39
C LEU A 557 -18.29 -11.90 -27.17
N GLU A 558 -18.44 -12.48 -25.97
CA GLU A 558 -18.41 -11.76 -24.69
C GLU A 558 -17.09 -10.99 -24.54
N SER A 559 -15.95 -11.66 -24.73
CA SER A 559 -14.63 -11.03 -24.61
C SER A 559 -14.44 -9.88 -25.61
N MET A 560 -14.93 -10.04 -26.85
CA MET A 560 -14.89 -8.99 -27.87
C MET A 560 -15.78 -7.79 -27.52
N ALA A 561 -16.93 -8.02 -26.88
CA ALA A 561 -17.84 -6.96 -26.42
C ALA A 561 -17.26 -6.19 -25.22
N LEU A 562 -16.55 -6.89 -24.33
CA LEU A 562 -15.92 -6.32 -23.14
C LEU A 562 -14.66 -5.50 -23.43
N ALA A 563 -13.83 -5.92 -24.39
CA ALA A 563 -12.56 -5.29 -24.70
C ALA A 563 -12.64 -3.75 -24.89
N PRO A 564 -13.59 -3.16 -25.65
CA PRO A 564 -13.67 -1.70 -25.77
C PRO A 564 -14.15 -0.99 -24.48
N ARG A 565 -14.80 -1.70 -23.55
CA ARG A 565 -15.46 -1.12 -22.35
C ARG A 565 -14.62 -1.25 -21.08
N ILE A 566 -13.90 -2.36 -20.93
CA ILE A 566 -12.99 -2.59 -19.81
C ILE A 566 -11.57 -2.23 -20.23
N THR A 567 -11.05 -1.12 -19.72
CA THR A 567 -9.70 -0.63 -20.04
C THR A 567 -8.58 -1.48 -19.46
N HIS A 568 -8.88 -2.33 -18.47
CA HIS A 568 -7.88 -3.16 -17.81
C HIS A 568 -7.22 -4.16 -18.80
N PRO A 569 -5.87 -4.32 -18.80
CA PRO A 569 -5.15 -5.15 -19.77
C PRO A 569 -5.60 -6.61 -19.86
N MET A 570 -6.12 -7.19 -18.77
CA MET A 570 -6.69 -8.55 -18.76
C MET A 570 -7.89 -8.74 -19.69
N ALA A 571 -8.61 -7.67 -20.04
CA ALA A 571 -9.76 -7.70 -20.95
C ALA A 571 -9.41 -7.29 -22.38
N ARG A 572 -8.14 -6.91 -22.66
CA ARG A 572 -7.74 -6.31 -23.94
C ARG A 572 -6.59 -7.10 -24.61
N PRO A 573 -6.65 -7.28 -25.93
CA PRO A 573 -5.52 -7.81 -26.69
C PRO A 573 -4.37 -6.78 -26.78
N GLY A 574 -3.15 -7.30 -26.91
CA GLY A 574 -1.96 -6.50 -27.27
C GLY A 574 -2.11 -5.78 -28.61
N ALA A 575 -1.52 -4.59 -28.74
CA ALA A 575 -1.33 -3.86 -30.01
C ALA A 575 -2.61 -3.38 -30.73
N THR A 576 -3.78 -3.52 -30.11
CA THR A 576 -5.03 -2.94 -30.61
C THR A 576 -5.18 -1.52 -30.06
N ILE A 577 -5.65 -0.60 -30.90
CA ILE A 577 -5.88 0.79 -30.50
C ILE A 577 -7.36 0.93 -30.15
N PHE A 578 -7.61 1.38 -28.92
CA PHE A 578 -8.95 1.71 -28.44
C PHE A 578 -9.13 3.24 -28.37
N ASP A 579 -10.39 3.69 -28.49
CA ASP A 579 -10.73 5.10 -28.38
C ASP A 579 -10.39 5.64 -26.99
N VAL A 580 -10.71 4.86 -25.96
CA VAL A 580 -10.35 5.11 -24.56
C VAL A 580 -9.21 4.17 -24.16
N PRO A 581 -7.98 4.65 -23.94
CA PRO A 581 -6.83 3.78 -23.67
C PRO A 581 -6.77 3.33 -22.20
N ASP A 582 -6.04 2.25 -21.93
CA ASP A 582 -5.61 1.88 -20.57
C ASP A 582 -4.72 2.98 -19.95
N LEU A 583 -3.68 3.37 -20.69
CA LEU A 583 -2.70 4.37 -20.27
C LEU A 583 -2.71 5.59 -21.19
N CYS A 584 -2.81 6.77 -20.60
CA CYS A 584 -2.51 8.02 -21.27
C CYS A 584 -1.20 8.61 -20.71
N VAL A 585 -0.19 8.78 -21.55
CA VAL A 585 1.08 9.45 -21.20
C VAL A 585 1.03 10.88 -21.70
N LEU A 586 1.02 11.83 -20.78
CA LEU A 586 1.06 13.25 -21.10
C LEU A 586 2.51 13.72 -21.08
N ILE A 587 2.97 14.33 -22.16
CA ILE A 587 4.33 14.87 -22.26
C ILE A 587 4.32 16.41 -22.33
N PRO A 588 5.40 17.08 -21.93
CA PRO A 588 5.55 18.53 -22.06
C PRO A 588 5.48 18.99 -23.51
N GLY A 589 5.14 20.26 -23.74
CA GLY A 589 4.97 20.82 -25.09
C GLY A 589 6.27 21.25 -25.76
N ASP A 590 7.34 21.38 -24.99
CA ASP A 590 8.67 21.86 -25.36
C ASP A 590 9.65 20.72 -25.68
N VAL A 591 9.14 19.52 -26.01
CA VAL A 591 10.00 18.36 -26.31
C VAL A 591 11.01 18.59 -27.45
N GLY A 592 10.74 19.52 -28.36
CA GLY A 592 11.63 19.89 -29.47
C GLY A 592 12.92 20.58 -29.04
N GLU A 593 13.02 21.06 -27.79
CA GLU A 593 14.24 21.71 -27.28
C GLU A 593 15.32 20.68 -26.87
N ALA A 594 14.95 19.42 -26.65
CA ALA A 594 15.89 18.37 -26.26
C ALA A 594 16.75 17.89 -27.44
N ALA A 595 17.93 17.35 -27.14
CA ALA A 595 18.77 16.72 -28.15
C ALA A 595 18.07 15.50 -28.80
N PRO A 596 18.23 15.29 -30.12
CA PRO A 596 17.71 14.10 -30.79
C PRO A 596 18.21 12.81 -30.12
N GLY A 597 17.31 11.86 -29.88
CA GLY A 597 17.60 10.59 -29.20
C GLY A 597 17.18 10.55 -27.73
N VAL A 598 16.69 11.67 -27.17
CA VAL A 598 16.14 11.73 -25.81
C VAL A 598 14.65 11.36 -25.82
N TRP A 599 13.81 12.24 -26.36
CA TRP A 599 12.36 12.00 -26.41
C TRP A 599 11.99 10.85 -27.34
N GLU A 600 12.77 10.58 -28.39
CA GLU A 600 12.52 9.42 -29.24
C GLU A 600 12.70 8.09 -28.50
N ALA A 601 13.72 7.99 -27.65
CA ALA A 601 13.92 6.81 -26.81
C ALA A 601 12.83 6.69 -25.74
N CYS A 602 12.41 7.82 -25.15
CA CYS A 602 11.31 7.91 -24.20
C CYS A 602 9.98 7.40 -24.82
N LEU A 603 9.52 8.03 -25.91
CA LEU A 603 8.27 7.67 -26.59
C LEU A 603 8.30 6.23 -27.08
N SER A 604 9.40 5.79 -27.69
CA SER A 604 9.58 4.40 -28.12
C SER A 604 9.39 3.40 -26.96
N SER A 605 9.88 3.72 -25.75
CA SER A 605 9.71 2.85 -24.59
C SER A 605 8.26 2.74 -24.12
N TRP A 606 7.51 3.86 -24.14
CA TRP A 606 6.11 3.90 -23.72
C TRP A 606 5.16 3.28 -24.74
N LEU A 607 5.41 3.45 -26.04
CA LEU A 607 4.64 2.82 -27.12
C LEU A 607 4.70 1.28 -27.11
N GLY A 608 5.59 0.69 -26.31
CA GLY A 608 5.63 -0.75 -26.04
C GLY A 608 4.60 -1.23 -25.00
N VAL A 609 3.80 -0.35 -24.38
CA VAL A 609 2.66 -0.74 -23.54
C VAL A 609 1.51 -1.24 -24.41
N VAL A 610 0.76 -2.25 -23.93
CA VAL A 610 -0.31 -2.93 -24.66
C VAL A 610 -1.31 -1.96 -25.30
N ASP A 611 -1.79 -1.01 -24.51
CA ASP A 611 -2.79 -0.02 -24.91
C ASP A 611 -2.44 1.33 -24.29
N VAL A 612 -1.95 2.23 -25.13
CA VAL A 612 -1.39 3.51 -24.72
C VAL A 612 -1.68 4.58 -25.76
N GLN A 613 -1.99 5.77 -25.28
CA GLN A 613 -1.95 7.00 -26.07
C GLN A 613 -0.94 7.97 -25.45
N ILE A 614 -0.15 8.64 -26.29
CA ILE A 614 0.80 9.66 -25.88
C ILE A 614 0.29 11.00 -26.40
N LEU A 615 0.10 11.95 -25.49
CA LEU A 615 -0.44 13.27 -25.83
C LEU A 615 0.56 14.35 -25.44
N SER A 616 0.82 15.27 -26.37
CA SER A 616 1.56 16.51 -26.12
C SER A 616 0.63 17.71 -26.20
N ASN A 617 0.89 18.73 -25.39
CA ASN A 617 0.22 20.03 -25.50
C ASN A 617 0.98 21.03 -26.41
N GLY A 618 2.05 20.59 -27.09
CA GLY A 618 2.87 21.40 -27.98
C GLY A 618 3.42 20.56 -29.14
N GLU A 619 4.71 20.23 -29.11
CA GLU A 619 5.36 19.46 -30.17
C GLU A 619 5.49 17.96 -29.84
N VAL A 620 5.74 17.15 -30.87
CA VAL A 620 6.16 15.75 -30.75
C VAL A 620 7.31 15.49 -31.74
N PRO A 621 8.25 14.57 -31.43
CA PRO A 621 9.32 14.23 -32.36
C PRO A 621 8.78 13.77 -33.71
N GLU A 622 9.43 14.21 -34.80
CA GLU A 622 9.02 13.93 -36.19
C GLU A 622 8.72 12.46 -36.44
N LEU A 623 9.56 11.57 -35.88
CA LEU A 623 9.49 10.13 -36.02
C LEU A 623 8.10 9.55 -35.67
N PHE A 624 7.37 10.16 -34.74
CA PHE A 624 6.10 9.63 -34.22
C PHE A 624 4.85 10.35 -34.72
N ARG A 625 4.97 11.38 -35.56
CA ARG A 625 3.80 12.15 -36.05
C ARG A 625 2.78 11.32 -36.82
N GLN A 626 3.21 10.19 -37.38
CA GLN A 626 2.35 9.28 -38.13
C GLN A 626 1.78 8.14 -37.27
N ASP A 627 2.25 7.97 -36.02
CA ASP A 627 1.69 6.95 -35.13
C ASP A 627 0.34 7.45 -34.60
N PRO A 628 -0.79 6.75 -34.88
CA PRO A 628 -2.13 7.19 -34.46
C PRO A 628 -2.33 7.27 -32.94
N ARG A 629 -1.42 6.67 -32.16
CA ARG A 629 -1.40 6.74 -30.69
C ARG A 629 -0.73 8.01 -30.16
N VAL A 630 0.02 8.73 -31.01
CA VAL A 630 0.75 9.95 -30.62
C VAL A 630 0.04 11.17 -31.20
N ARG A 631 -0.45 12.07 -30.35
CA ARG A 631 -1.26 13.22 -30.78
C ARG A 631 -0.81 14.51 -30.11
N VAL A 632 -1.03 15.62 -30.81
CA VAL A 632 -0.87 16.98 -30.29
C VAL A 632 -2.25 17.55 -30.01
N GLU A 633 -2.51 17.95 -28.76
CA GLU A 633 -3.74 18.62 -28.33
C GLU A 633 -3.45 20.09 -27.97
N VAL A 634 -3.70 20.98 -28.94
CA VAL A 634 -3.49 22.43 -28.77
C VAL A 634 -4.58 22.99 -27.83
N GLY A 635 -4.18 23.63 -26.73
CA GLY A 635 -5.09 24.23 -25.75
C GLY A 635 -5.32 23.42 -24.48
N GLY A 636 -4.58 22.31 -24.30
CA GLY A 636 -4.66 21.45 -23.12
C GLY A 636 -5.44 20.16 -23.37
N PHE A 637 -5.26 19.17 -22.49
CA PHE A 637 -5.84 17.84 -22.66
C PHE A 637 -7.35 17.84 -22.44
N SER A 638 -8.10 17.22 -23.36
CA SER A 638 -9.57 17.19 -23.27
C SER A 638 -10.07 16.51 -21.99
N ALA A 639 -11.24 16.94 -21.49
CA ALA A 639 -11.86 16.34 -20.31
C ALA A 639 -12.16 14.83 -20.53
N ALA A 640 -12.56 14.46 -21.75
CA ALA A 640 -12.85 13.06 -22.11
C ALA A 640 -11.61 12.16 -22.01
N VAL A 641 -10.44 12.64 -22.43
CA VAL A 641 -9.16 11.94 -22.25
C VAL A 641 -8.83 11.78 -20.76
N ARG A 642 -8.97 12.87 -19.98
CA ARG A 642 -8.67 12.86 -18.54
C ARG A 642 -9.63 12.00 -17.72
N SER A 643 -10.89 11.85 -18.15
CA SER A 643 -11.88 11.03 -17.46
C SER A 643 -11.88 9.57 -17.92
N GLY A 644 -11.52 9.29 -19.19
CA GLY A 644 -11.67 7.97 -19.80
C GLY A 644 -10.54 6.99 -19.49
N ALA A 645 -9.27 7.42 -19.55
CA ALA A 645 -8.16 6.49 -19.40
C ALA A 645 -8.05 5.94 -17.96
N ARG A 646 -7.78 4.63 -17.79
CA ARG A 646 -7.58 4.04 -16.45
C ARG A 646 -6.44 4.74 -15.72
N ILE A 647 -5.35 5.00 -16.43
CA ILE A 647 -4.13 5.58 -15.90
C ILE A 647 -3.77 6.82 -16.70
N ILE A 648 -3.40 7.87 -15.99
CA ILE A 648 -2.75 9.05 -16.57
C ILE A 648 -1.38 9.16 -15.93
N LEU A 649 -0.36 9.25 -16.79
CA LEU A 649 1.01 9.49 -16.41
C LEU A 649 1.48 10.81 -17.02
N GLU A 650 1.60 11.84 -16.20
CA GLU A 650 2.06 13.17 -16.62
C GLU A 650 3.58 13.25 -16.43
N LEU A 651 4.34 13.18 -17.53
CA LEU A 651 5.80 13.29 -17.51
C LEU A 651 6.21 14.76 -17.41
N GLN A 652 7.10 15.06 -16.45
CA GLN A 652 7.77 16.35 -16.35
C GLN A 652 9.19 16.31 -16.94
N ALA A 653 9.72 15.10 -17.19
CA ALA A 653 11.04 14.89 -17.78
C ALA A 653 11.04 13.63 -18.67
N PRO A 654 12.05 13.43 -19.54
CA PRO A 654 12.16 12.26 -20.42
C PRO A 654 12.44 10.99 -19.61
N LEU A 655 11.37 10.30 -19.23
CA LEU A 655 11.42 9.10 -18.38
C LEU A 655 11.19 7.84 -19.23
N LEU A 656 12.14 6.92 -19.24
CA LEU A 656 11.97 5.59 -19.83
C LEU A 656 10.93 4.78 -19.04
N ARG A 657 10.13 4.00 -19.76
CA ARG A 657 9.22 3.02 -19.15
C ARG A 657 10.00 2.01 -18.31
N PRO A 658 9.68 1.83 -17.01
CA PRO A 658 10.26 0.77 -16.19
C PRO A 658 9.94 -0.63 -16.76
N GLU A 659 10.87 -1.59 -16.69
CA GLU A 659 10.64 -2.98 -17.12
C GLU A 659 9.45 -3.61 -16.36
N GLY A 660 9.37 -3.38 -15.05
CA GLY A 660 8.27 -3.81 -14.18
C GLY A 660 7.07 -2.86 -14.14
N TRP A 661 6.71 -2.19 -15.25
CA TRP A 661 5.62 -1.20 -15.28
C TRP A 661 4.30 -1.75 -14.72
N GLY A 662 3.91 -2.98 -15.08
CA GLY A 662 2.67 -3.59 -14.58
C GLY A 662 2.64 -3.76 -13.05
N GLU A 663 3.75 -4.21 -12.47
CA GLU A 663 3.90 -4.35 -11.01
C GLU A 663 3.88 -2.98 -10.32
N LEU A 664 4.52 -1.98 -10.93
CA LEU A 664 4.49 -0.60 -10.44
C LEU A 664 3.05 -0.06 -10.44
N VAL A 665 2.28 -0.27 -11.51
CA VAL A 665 0.87 0.14 -11.59
C VAL A 665 0.04 -0.50 -10.49
N VAL A 666 0.14 -1.82 -10.30
CA VAL A 666 -0.59 -2.53 -9.23
C VAL A 666 -0.26 -1.93 -7.86
N ARG A 667 1.03 -1.70 -7.58
CA ARG A 667 1.47 -1.08 -6.34
C ARG A 667 0.92 0.34 -6.16
N LEU A 668 1.00 1.18 -7.20
CA LEU A 668 0.50 2.55 -7.16
C LEU A 668 -1.01 2.61 -6.94
N CYS A 669 -1.77 1.73 -7.60
CA CYS A 669 -3.22 1.58 -7.38
C CYS A 669 -3.53 1.13 -5.95
N ALA A 670 -2.78 0.17 -5.40
CA ALA A 670 -2.93 -0.28 -4.01
C ALA A 670 -2.63 0.82 -2.98
N LEU A 671 -1.69 1.73 -3.28
CA LEU A 671 -1.43 2.93 -2.50
C LEU A 671 -2.52 4.02 -2.65
N GLY A 672 -3.61 3.76 -3.36
CA GLY A 672 -4.71 4.70 -3.56
C GLY A 672 -4.69 5.42 -4.91
N GLY A 673 -3.75 5.09 -5.79
CA GLY A 673 -3.79 5.46 -7.20
C GLY A 673 -3.38 6.89 -7.53
N TYR A 674 -2.69 7.60 -6.63
CA TYR A 674 -2.13 8.94 -6.89
C TYR A 674 -0.73 9.07 -6.29
N ALA A 675 0.27 9.36 -7.13
CA ALA A 675 1.66 9.43 -6.70
C ALA A 675 2.53 10.36 -7.56
N HIS A 676 3.55 10.93 -6.93
CA HIS A 676 4.69 11.57 -7.60
C HIS A 676 5.82 10.55 -7.75
N LEU A 677 6.22 10.29 -8.99
CA LEU A 677 7.37 9.45 -9.29
C LEU A 677 8.62 10.32 -9.30
N ARG A 678 9.66 9.90 -8.57
CA ARG A 678 10.88 10.70 -8.36
C ARG A 678 12.13 9.93 -8.77
N VAL A 679 13.10 10.64 -9.32
CA VAL A 679 14.48 10.17 -9.52
C VAL A 679 15.38 11.10 -8.71
N GLY A 680 16.08 10.55 -7.71
CA GLY A 680 16.64 11.36 -6.63
C GLY A 680 15.58 12.28 -6.02
N GLU A 681 15.89 13.57 -5.89
CA GLU A 681 14.95 14.59 -5.43
C GLU A 681 14.08 15.18 -6.55
N GLN A 682 14.32 14.86 -7.81
CA GLN A 682 13.52 15.40 -8.90
C GLN A 682 12.21 14.63 -9.05
N GLN A 683 11.08 15.32 -9.03
CA GLN A 683 9.82 14.75 -9.53
C GLN A 683 9.86 14.70 -11.06
N VAL A 684 9.72 13.51 -11.62
CA VAL A 684 9.84 13.24 -13.06
C VAL A 684 8.51 12.85 -13.71
N ALA A 685 7.56 12.32 -12.92
CA ALA A 685 6.21 12.07 -13.39
C ALA A 685 5.17 12.20 -12.27
N THR A 686 3.91 12.43 -12.63
CA THR A 686 2.74 12.27 -11.76
C THR A 686 1.86 11.16 -12.29
N PHE A 687 1.55 10.19 -11.44
CA PHE A 687 0.65 9.08 -11.72
C PHE A 687 -0.73 9.36 -11.10
N SER A 688 -1.80 9.13 -11.87
CA SER A 688 -3.15 9.08 -11.34
C SER A 688 -3.98 7.96 -11.99
N SER A 689 -4.77 7.24 -11.20
CA SER A 689 -5.77 6.30 -11.69
C SER A 689 -7.17 6.93 -11.74
N THR A 690 -8.07 6.44 -12.59
CA THR A 690 -9.47 6.93 -12.64
C THR A 690 -10.13 6.81 -11.27
N ARG A 691 -9.87 5.72 -10.54
CA ARG A 691 -10.38 5.53 -9.18
C ARG A 691 -9.90 6.61 -8.21
N ALA A 692 -8.64 7.02 -8.30
CA ALA A 692 -8.11 8.10 -7.48
C ALA A 692 -8.80 9.43 -7.79
N ARG A 693 -8.98 9.72 -9.08
CA ARG A 693 -9.67 10.94 -9.56
C ARG A 693 -11.15 10.96 -9.18
N ALA A 694 -11.86 9.84 -9.31
CA ALA A 694 -13.26 9.71 -8.92
C ALA A 694 -13.48 9.93 -7.42
N LEU A 695 -12.50 9.51 -6.60
CA LEU A 695 -12.50 9.73 -5.15
C LEU A 695 -11.96 11.11 -4.75
N GLY A 696 -11.55 11.96 -5.70
CA GLY A 696 -10.97 13.28 -5.44
C GLY A 696 -9.62 13.26 -4.71
N ILE A 697 -8.89 12.15 -4.76
CA ILE A 697 -7.61 11.98 -4.05
C ILE A 697 -6.53 12.90 -4.63
N ASP A 698 -6.54 13.10 -5.94
CA ASP A 698 -5.63 13.97 -6.68
C ASP A 698 -5.82 15.46 -6.35
N LEU A 699 -7.02 15.87 -5.93
CA LEU A 699 -7.34 17.26 -5.58
C LEU A 699 -6.76 17.70 -4.22
N VAL A 700 -6.41 16.76 -3.35
CA VAL A 700 -5.94 17.08 -1.99
C VAL A 700 -4.49 17.57 -1.99
N GLY A 701 -3.70 17.30 -3.04
CA GLY A 701 -2.37 17.87 -3.33
C GLY A 701 -1.26 17.62 -2.29
N SER A 702 -1.47 17.94 -1.01
CA SER A 702 -0.52 17.92 0.10
C SER A 702 -0.30 16.54 0.75
N GLY A 703 -0.62 15.44 0.05
CA GLY A 703 -0.55 14.09 0.60
C GLY A 703 -0.25 12.98 -0.41
N ALA A 704 0.22 13.34 -1.61
CA ALA A 704 0.59 12.36 -2.63
C ALA A 704 1.70 11.42 -2.14
N TRP A 705 1.64 10.17 -2.56
CA TRP A 705 2.73 9.23 -2.37
C TRP A 705 3.95 9.67 -3.18
N ARG A 706 5.13 9.56 -2.61
CA ARG A 706 6.40 9.77 -3.31
C ARG A 706 6.99 8.40 -3.56
N VAL A 707 7.20 8.07 -4.84
CA VAL A 707 7.65 6.74 -5.24
C VAL A 707 8.99 6.87 -5.96
N PRO A 708 10.09 6.37 -5.35
CA PRO A 708 11.40 6.47 -5.95
C PRO A 708 11.55 5.51 -7.14
N LEU A 709 12.18 6.01 -8.21
CA LEU A 709 12.55 5.29 -9.42
C LEU A 709 14.08 5.25 -9.58
N PRO A 710 14.63 4.21 -10.22
CA PRO A 710 16.06 4.15 -10.55
C PRO A 710 16.51 5.31 -11.45
N GLU A 711 17.70 5.86 -11.17
CA GLU A 711 18.28 6.97 -11.96
C GLU A 711 18.41 6.67 -13.45
N LYS A 712 18.74 5.43 -13.80
CA LYS A 712 18.88 4.97 -15.20
C LYS A 712 17.62 5.14 -16.06
N LEU A 713 16.46 5.42 -15.45
CA LEU A 713 15.22 5.66 -16.18
C LEU A 713 15.10 7.11 -16.66
N LEU A 714 15.77 8.07 -16.03
CA LEU A 714 15.77 9.47 -16.45
C LEU A 714 16.81 9.68 -17.54
N LEU A 715 16.39 10.17 -18.72
CA LEU A 715 17.30 10.48 -19.81
C LEU A 715 17.69 11.95 -19.79
N GLU A 716 18.90 12.22 -19.31
CA GLU A 716 19.52 13.55 -19.34
C GLU A 716 20.40 13.78 -20.58
N ALA A 717 20.77 12.70 -21.26
CA ALA A 717 21.62 12.70 -22.45
C ALA A 717 21.00 11.85 -23.57
N PRO A 718 21.29 12.17 -24.84
CA PRO A 718 20.75 11.42 -25.98
C PRO A 718 21.30 9.99 -26.05
N LEU A 719 20.43 9.03 -26.38
CA LEU A 719 20.82 7.64 -26.65
C LEU A 719 21.09 7.42 -28.14
N ARG A 720 21.93 6.42 -28.46
CA ARG A 720 22.14 5.97 -29.83
C ARG A 720 20.92 5.17 -30.30
N LEU A 721 19.99 5.84 -30.97
CA LEU A 721 18.74 5.23 -31.45
C LEU A 721 18.95 3.96 -32.30
N GLU A 722 19.99 3.93 -33.17
CA GLU A 722 20.36 2.73 -33.94
C GLU A 722 20.59 1.51 -33.03
N ALA A 723 21.40 1.67 -31.99
CA ALA A 723 21.74 0.59 -31.07
C ALA A 723 20.49 0.13 -30.29
N ARG A 724 19.67 1.08 -29.84
CA ARG A 724 18.41 0.80 -29.14
C ARG A 724 17.41 0.03 -30.01
N PHE A 725 17.17 0.50 -31.24
CA PHE A 725 16.22 -0.14 -32.15
C PHE A 725 16.68 -1.53 -32.61
N ALA A 726 17.99 -1.72 -32.74
CA ALA A 726 18.57 -3.02 -33.08
C ALA A 726 18.73 -3.97 -31.88
N GLY A 727 18.43 -3.51 -30.66
CA GLY A 727 18.59 -4.30 -29.43
C GLY A 727 20.05 -4.60 -29.08
N TRP A 728 20.99 -3.70 -29.43
CA TRP A 728 22.41 -3.83 -29.16
C TRP A 728 22.84 -3.21 -27.82
N GLU A 729 21.93 -2.54 -27.12
CA GLU A 729 22.15 -2.04 -25.76
C GLU A 729 22.10 -3.25 -24.79
N ALA A 730 23.12 -3.37 -23.93
CA ALA A 730 23.26 -4.43 -22.93
C ALA A 730 22.50 -4.12 -21.65
#